data_AF-A0A4Q5P6D1-F1
#
_entry.id   AF-A0A4Q5P6D1-F1
#
_cell.length_a   1.000
_cell.length_b   1.000
_cell.length_c   1.000
_cell.angle_alpha   90.00
_cell.angle_beta   90.00
_cell.angle_gamma   90.00
#
_symmetry.space_group_name_H-M   'P 1'
#
loop_
_entity.id
_entity.type
_entity.pdbx_description
1 polymer ?
#
loop_
_entity_poly.entity_id
_entity_poly.type
_entity_poly.pdbx_seq_one_letter_code
_entity_poly.pdbx_strand_id
1 'polypeptide(L)'
;MAAVMFYEKPVLLNREAHKAKKIAPSASFAFSSKANSLYVAGVEFIEACKEYPIVFTQVAGDKIVPVAMLGLREGENLFVGTDGKWSAGYIPAFVRRYPFVLAELEGQQMGVCIDEAYSGLNEKDGEALFDDKGNTLRRHELHGQRPDDHRRAQAAGAVRQGRAGDLPLGRAELGLCPPRVAQQHEPPGRQAGRPQARRAGRQGFCARIRIMTDASVVIEAPGGTAAPAPGVVDQIAKAYDNLPYQSKPFSQSTPEQLATMAKLFKMSPPDITTARVLEIGCAAGGNIIPLAVRYPAMQAVGVDISTVEIEEGKRQLASLGIANCKLLCVDVARSADELEGQFDYIICHGVFSWVPEHVRQAILKLVQDRLSPDGVAYISYNVYPGWKMREVIRDMMMFHAGGLTDMKQQLDQAKAILEYTKDLTGEGSTYGKMLRDEATIMSRVSDDYLMHEHLSHENSPMYFRDFIQMAAGHNLAYLGEAQLGDMAPQRLGDGVLKTLSTLSSGNILATEQYMDFFTNRAFRQTLLVHQDRVARVDRGIRHDALNAFSFTTQLRSDPAFDAAADPSILSQLIDTNGRNLTVRGVVPHAMLDALLRAKPFPLSMDDLVKACQEVPVLGQADPDALRASLGTELLSLLLQNLVRLHIETLGPPRQTLKPEAFALARVQAAAGQLWVTNQLHQSVGLSIGHRSVVALMDGKRDHAELQAALLALMKNGQLSAMRDDSRITDEAELAEVARMFLQQAIQELTHLALLV
;
A
#
# COMPACT_ATOMS: atom_id res chain seq x y z
N MET A 1 -11.36 -10.65 -39.50
CA MET A 1 -11.36 -9.33 -40.17
C MET A 1 -12.59 -8.54 -39.74
N ALA A 2 -12.49 -7.79 -38.64
CA ALA A 2 -13.51 -6.81 -38.26
C ALA A 2 -13.17 -5.50 -38.97
N ALA A 3 -13.98 -5.14 -39.95
CA ALA A 3 -13.72 -4.12 -40.95
C ALA A 3 -13.35 -2.76 -40.33
N VAL A 4 -12.40 -2.12 -41.01
CA VAL A 4 -11.92 -0.78 -40.75
C VAL A 4 -13.07 0.20 -41.06
N MET A 5 -13.83 0.60 -40.03
CA MET A 5 -15.22 1.13 -40.15
C MET A 5 -15.43 2.44 -40.95
N PHE A 6 -14.39 3.06 -41.51
CA PHE A 6 -14.50 4.19 -42.46
C PHE A 6 -13.15 4.56 -43.11
N TYR A 7 -12.14 3.69 -43.05
CA TYR A 7 -10.86 3.97 -43.74
C TYR A 7 -10.90 3.22 -45.07
N GLU A 8 -10.58 3.91 -46.16
CA GLU A 8 -10.72 3.33 -47.49
C GLU A 8 -9.42 2.68 -47.96
N LYS A 9 -8.27 3.31 -47.70
CA LYS A 9 -6.95 2.83 -48.11
C LYS A 9 -5.90 3.00 -46.99
N PRO A 10 -6.05 2.28 -45.85
CA PRO A 10 -5.06 2.34 -44.78
C PRO A 10 -3.75 1.66 -45.21
N VAL A 11 -2.65 2.42 -45.22
CA VAL A 11 -1.30 1.93 -45.51
C VAL A 11 -0.35 2.26 -44.37
N LEU A 12 0.68 1.43 -44.15
CA LEU A 12 1.69 1.70 -43.13
C LEU A 12 2.39 3.04 -43.42
N LEU A 13 2.50 3.89 -42.40
CA LEU A 13 3.18 5.18 -42.52
C LEU A 13 4.67 4.95 -42.77
N ASN A 14 5.04 5.02 -44.04
CA ASN A 14 6.40 4.77 -44.52
C ASN A 14 7.13 6.10 -44.79
N ARG A 15 8.35 6.22 -44.25
CA ARG A 15 9.20 7.42 -44.33
C ARG A 15 9.64 7.78 -45.75
N GLU A 16 9.79 6.81 -46.65
CA GLU A 16 10.18 7.05 -48.03
C GLU A 16 8.97 7.42 -48.88
N ALA A 17 7.89 6.62 -48.80
CA ALA A 17 6.68 6.83 -49.60
C ALA A 17 5.94 8.12 -49.24
N HIS A 18 5.98 8.54 -47.97
CA HIS A 18 5.21 9.69 -47.48
C HIS A 18 6.06 10.93 -47.18
N LYS A 19 7.34 10.94 -47.58
CA LYS A 19 8.28 12.04 -47.30
C LYS A 19 7.78 13.41 -47.77
N ALA A 20 7.21 13.46 -48.98
CA ALA A 20 6.70 14.69 -49.57
C ALA A 20 5.24 15.01 -49.18
N LYS A 21 4.59 14.12 -48.44
CA LYS A 21 3.18 14.25 -48.10
C LYS A 21 2.99 15.15 -46.88
N LYS A 22 1.95 15.97 -46.97
CA LYS A 22 1.44 16.89 -45.96
C LYS A 22 -0.01 16.55 -45.65
N ILE A 23 -0.41 16.87 -44.43
CA ILE A 23 -1.77 16.66 -43.95
C ILE A 23 -2.45 17.99 -43.66
N ALA A 24 -3.51 18.28 -44.41
CA ALA A 24 -4.41 19.39 -44.13
C ALA A 24 -5.46 18.94 -43.09
N PRO A 25 -5.77 19.75 -42.06
CA PRO A 25 -6.84 19.43 -41.11
C PRO A 25 -8.21 19.38 -41.80
N SER A 26 -9.01 18.35 -41.55
CA SER A 26 -10.41 18.32 -41.97
C SER A 26 -11.27 18.97 -40.89
N ALA A 27 -12.14 19.89 -41.30
CA ALA A 27 -13.20 20.43 -40.46
C ALA A 27 -14.50 19.60 -40.55
N SER A 28 -14.52 18.54 -41.38
CA SER A 28 -15.69 17.70 -41.65
C SER A 28 -15.49 16.27 -41.14
N PHE A 29 -16.52 15.73 -40.51
CA PHE A 29 -16.65 14.36 -40.03
C PHE A 29 -17.46 13.47 -40.99
N ALA A 30 -17.74 13.96 -42.21
CA ALA A 30 -18.52 13.24 -43.22
C ALA A 30 -17.96 11.84 -43.56
N PHE A 31 -16.65 11.62 -43.39
CA PHE A 31 -16.02 10.31 -43.54
C PHE A 31 -16.65 9.24 -42.63
N SER A 32 -17.13 9.62 -41.45
CA SER A 32 -17.75 8.74 -40.46
C SER A 32 -19.28 8.65 -40.57
N SER A 33 -19.88 9.28 -41.59
CA SER A 33 -21.35 9.35 -41.77
C SER A 33 -22.02 7.98 -41.90
N LYS A 34 -21.28 6.96 -42.32
CA LYS A 34 -21.76 5.58 -42.46
C LYS A 34 -21.43 4.67 -41.27
N ALA A 35 -20.72 5.17 -40.26
CA ALA A 35 -20.36 4.37 -39.09
C ALA A 35 -21.54 4.29 -38.11
N ASN A 36 -22.17 3.12 -38.00
CA ASN A 36 -23.29 2.92 -37.08
C ASN A 36 -22.86 2.77 -35.62
N SER A 37 -21.60 2.44 -35.39
CA SER A 37 -21.05 2.17 -34.06
C SER A 37 -19.53 2.38 -34.06
N LEU A 38 -18.92 2.66 -32.90
CA LEU A 38 -17.47 2.86 -32.76
C LEU A 38 -16.91 2.28 -31.48
N TYR A 39 -15.73 1.66 -31.55
CA TYR A 39 -14.99 1.29 -30.34
C TYR A 39 -14.66 2.53 -29.52
N VAL A 40 -14.85 2.41 -28.20
CA VAL A 40 -14.49 3.42 -27.21
C VAL A 40 -13.61 2.79 -26.15
N ALA A 41 -12.54 3.47 -25.73
CA ALA A 41 -11.73 2.98 -24.62
C ALA A 41 -12.44 3.24 -23.28
N GLY A 42 -12.13 2.46 -22.24
CA GLY A 42 -12.71 2.64 -20.89
C GLY A 42 -12.51 4.06 -20.34
N VAL A 43 -11.40 4.71 -20.68
CA VAL A 43 -11.10 6.11 -20.31
C VAL A 43 -12.05 7.13 -20.96
N GLU A 44 -12.74 6.76 -22.05
CA GLU A 44 -13.70 7.62 -22.74
C GLU A 44 -15.11 7.52 -22.14
N PHE A 45 -15.39 6.52 -21.29
CA PHE A 45 -16.75 6.21 -20.86
C PHE A 45 -17.43 7.38 -20.15
N ILE A 46 -16.69 8.11 -19.31
CA ILE A 46 -17.24 9.23 -18.53
C ILE A 46 -17.84 10.31 -19.44
N GLU A 47 -17.16 10.65 -20.52
CA GLU A 47 -17.64 11.68 -21.46
C GLU A 47 -18.57 11.09 -22.53
N ALA A 48 -18.27 9.88 -23.04
CA ALA A 48 -19.08 9.24 -24.06
C ALA A 48 -20.47 8.84 -23.56
N CYS A 49 -20.61 8.33 -22.32
CA CYS A 49 -21.90 7.85 -21.82
C CYS A 49 -22.95 8.96 -21.62
N LYS A 50 -22.52 10.22 -21.59
CA LYS A 50 -23.42 11.38 -21.49
C LYS A 50 -24.27 11.57 -22.75
N GLU A 51 -23.80 11.08 -23.90
CA GLU A 51 -24.40 11.35 -25.21
C GLU A 51 -24.59 10.09 -26.07
N TYR A 52 -23.86 9.00 -25.78
CA TYR A 52 -23.91 7.73 -26.52
C TYR A 52 -24.31 6.57 -25.62
N PRO A 53 -25.23 5.69 -26.05
CA PRO A 53 -25.34 4.37 -25.50
C PRO A 53 -24.04 3.59 -25.73
N ILE A 54 -23.44 3.07 -24.67
CA ILE A 54 -22.28 2.18 -24.74
C ILE A 54 -22.78 0.75 -24.57
N VAL A 55 -22.57 -0.07 -25.59
CA VAL A 55 -22.92 -1.50 -25.60
C VAL A 55 -21.66 -2.34 -25.65
N PHE A 56 -21.75 -3.56 -25.13
CA PHE A 56 -20.65 -4.52 -25.14
C PHE A 56 -20.96 -5.59 -26.17
N THR A 57 -20.07 -5.75 -27.15
CA THR A 57 -20.21 -6.74 -28.22
C THR A 57 -19.04 -7.71 -28.19
N GLN A 58 -19.27 -8.94 -28.64
CA GLN A 58 -18.24 -9.98 -28.74
C GLN A 58 -17.55 -9.86 -30.11
N VAL A 59 -16.23 -9.77 -30.10
CA VAL A 59 -15.37 -9.87 -31.30
C VAL A 59 -14.64 -11.22 -31.30
N ALA A 60 -14.01 -11.57 -32.43
CA ALA A 60 -13.35 -12.87 -32.62
C ALA A 60 -12.43 -13.26 -31.44
N GLY A 61 -12.57 -14.50 -30.95
CA GLY A 61 -11.78 -15.04 -29.82
C GLY A 61 -12.33 -14.72 -28.43
N ASP A 62 -13.66 -14.75 -28.25
CA ASP A 62 -14.37 -14.52 -26.97
C ASP A 62 -14.10 -13.17 -26.29
N LYS A 63 -13.47 -12.23 -26.98
CA LYS A 63 -13.15 -10.91 -26.45
C LYS A 63 -14.37 -10.01 -26.51
N ILE A 64 -14.80 -9.51 -25.35
CA ILE A 64 -15.87 -8.52 -25.24
C ILE A 64 -15.26 -7.12 -25.33
N VAL A 65 -15.82 -6.27 -26.20
CA VAL A 65 -15.36 -4.91 -26.43
C VAL A 65 -16.50 -3.89 -26.32
N PRO A 66 -16.26 -2.74 -25.69
CA PRO A 66 -17.23 -1.65 -25.62
C PRO A 66 -17.30 -0.85 -26.93
N VAL A 67 -18.53 -0.51 -27.31
CA VAL A 67 -18.84 0.20 -28.55
C VAL A 67 -19.88 1.28 -28.25
N ALA A 68 -19.62 2.52 -28.67
CA ALA A 68 -20.60 3.60 -28.69
C ALA A 68 -21.51 3.44 -29.91
N MET A 69 -22.82 3.44 -29.69
CA MET A 69 -23.83 3.39 -30.75
C MET A 69 -24.05 4.78 -31.35
N LEU A 70 -23.90 4.90 -32.66
CA LEU A 70 -24.03 6.18 -33.39
C LEU A 70 -25.27 6.28 -34.27
N GLY A 71 -25.89 5.14 -34.60
CA GLY A 71 -27.13 5.08 -35.35
C GLY A 71 -27.86 3.77 -35.06
N LEU A 72 -29.16 3.73 -35.39
CA LEU A 72 -29.98 2.53 -35.21
C LEU A 72 -29.97 1.63 -36.45
N ARG A 73 -29.62 2.20 -37.61
CA ARG A 73 -29.53 1.49 -38.89
C ARG A 73 -28.08 1.24 -39.27
N GLU A 74 -27.84 0.19 -40.04
CA GLU A 74 -26.55 -0.05 -40.67
C GLU A 74 -26.23 1.09 -41.64
N GLY A 75 -24.99 1.55 -41.66
CA GLY A 75 -24.57 2.63 -42.56
C GLY A 75 -25.03 4.03 -42.15
N GLU A 76 -25.47 4.24 -40.91
CA GLU A 76 -26.02 5.52 -40.43
C GLU A 76 -25.30 6.03 -39.18
N ASN A 77 -24.84 7.28 -39.21
CA ASN A 77 -24.36 8.01 -38.05
C ASN A 77 -25.22 9.25 -37.81
N LEU A 78 -26.06 9.21 -36.77
CA LEU A 78 -26.99 10.28 -36.41
C LEU A 78 -26.28 11.51 -35.80
N PHE A 79 -24.99 11.39 -35.48
CA PHE A 79 -24.19 12.45 -34.90
C PHE A 79 -23.41 13.27 -35.93
N VAL A 80 -23.52 12.94 -37.23
CA VAL A 80 -22.93 13.73 -38.33
C VAL A 80 -24.05 14.42 -39.10
N GLY A 81 -24.07 15.75 -39.04
CA GLY A 81 -25.02 16.57 -39.79
C GLY A 81 -24.79 16.53 -41.30
N THR A 82 -25.78 16.96 -42.09
CA THR A 82 -25.66 17.09 -43.55
C THR A 82 -24.61 18.13 -43.97
N ASP A 83 -24.21 19.01 -43.06
CA ASP A 83 -23.10 19.96 -43.21
C ASP A 83 -21.73 19.36 -42.84
N GLY A 84 -21.69 18.07 -42.49
CA GLY A 84 -20.48 17.34 -42.10
C GLY A 84 -20.00 17.61 -40.68
N LYS A 85 -20.75 18.35 -39.86
CA LYS A 85 -20.36 18.62 -38.46
C LYS A 85 -20.81 17.54 -37.51
N TRP A 86 -20.05 17.38 -36.42
CA TRP A 86 -20.42 16.51 -35.31
C TRP A 86 -21.39 17.24 -34.36
N SER A 87 -22.52 16.63 -34.03
CA SER A 87 -23.59 17.27 -33.26
C SER A 87 -23.50 17.08 -31.74
N ALA A 88 -22.70 16.13 -31.27
CA ALA A 88 -22.49 15.84 -29.85
C ALA A 88 -21.33 16.65 -29.23
N GLY A 89 -21.37 16.90 -27.91
CA GLY A 89 -20.33 17.57 -27.15
C GLY A 89 -19.05 16.74 -26.96
N TYR A 90 -19.12 15.40 -27.03
CA TYR A 90 -17.95 14.52 -27.02
C TYR A 90 -17.76 13.82 -28.36
N ILE A 91 -16.59 13.96 -29.01
CA ILE A 91 -16.27 13.22 -30.25
C ILE A 91 -15.40 12.00 -29.89
N PRO A 92 -15.81 10.75 -30.15
CA PRO A 92 -15.00 9.57 -29.81
C PRO A 92 -13.57 9.62 -30.39
N ALA A 93 -12.58 9.12 -29.64
CA ALA A 93 -11.17 9.16 -30.02
C ALA A 93 -10.89 8.48 -31.36
N PHE A 94 -11.65 7.43 -31.66
CA PHE A 94 -11.58 6.70 -32.93
C PHE A 94 -11.91 7.58 -34.15
N VAL A 95 -12.77 8.60 -33.98
CA VAL A 95 -13.08 9.62 -35.00
C VAL A 95 -11.99 10.68 -35.03
N ARG A 96 -11.58 11.19 -33.85
CA ARG A 96 -10.58 12.27 -33.73
C ARG A 96 -9.22 11.93 -34.35
N ARG A 97 -8.85 10.66 -34.38
CA ARG A 97 -7.56 10.20 -34.91
C ARG A 97 -7.50 10.05 -36.43
N TYR A 98 -8.64 10.08 -37.13
CA TYR A 98 -8.64 9.98 -38.60
C TYR A 98 -7.80 11.12 -39.20
N PRO A 99 -6.89 10.84 -40.16
CA PRO A 99 -6.76 9.63 -40.99
C PRO A 99 -5.81 8.55 -40.46
N PHE A 100 -5.37 8.62 -39.20
CA PHE A 100 -4.40 7.66 -38.63
C PHE A 100 -5.07 6.53 -37.86
N VAL A 101 -4.52 5.31 -37.98
CA VAL A 101 -4.97 4.13 -37.25
C VAL A 101 -3.78 3.28 -36.81
N LEU A 102 -3.86 2.70 -35.62
CA LEU A 102 -2.90 1.68 -35.19
C LEU A 102 -3.36 0.31 -35.68
N ALA A 103 -2.50 -0.40 -36.40
CA ALA A 103 -2.76 -1.74 -36.92
C ALA A 103 -1.63 -2.70 -36.52
N GLU A 104 -1.98 -3.96 -36.30
CA GLU A 104 -1.02 -5.04 -36.04
C GLU A 104 -0.40 -5.49 -37.38
N LEU A 105 0.93 -5.49 -37.45
CA LEU A 105 1.68 -5.95 -38.62
C LEU A 105 2.08 -7.42 -38.44
N GLU A 106 2.29 -8.14 -39.54
CA GLU A 106 2.78 -9.53 -39.51
C GLU A 106 4.11 -9.59 -38.72
N GLY A 107 4.10 -10.23 -37.54
CA GLY A 107 5.25 -10.31 -36.64
C GLY A 107 5.10 -9.62 -35.26
N GLN A 108 3.87 -9.34 -34.79
CA GLN A 108 3.56 -8.81 -33.45
C GLN A 108 4.10 -7.39 -33.14
N GLN A 109 4.41 -6.58 -34.16
CA GLN A 109 4.67 -5.15 -33.98
C GLN A 109 3.45 -4.31 -34.38
N MET A 110 3.04 -3.40 -33.50
CA MET A 110 2.01 -2.39 -33.79
C MET A 110 2.60 -1.27 -34.64
N GLY A 111 1.97 -0.97 -35.78
CA GLY A 111 2.37 0.11 -36.69
C GLY A 111 1.32 1.22 -36.77
N VAL A 112 1.77 2.45 -37.03
CA VAL A 112 0.88 3.59 -37.37
C VAL A 112 0.62 3.54 -38.87
N CYS A 113 -0.64 3.37 -39.26
CA CYS A 113 -1.11 3.48 -40.63
C CYS A 113 -1.78 4.83 -40.86
N ILE A 114 -1.75 5.30 -42.11
CA ILE A 114 -2.46 6.48 -42.59
C ILE A 114 -3.41 6.07 -43.73
N ASP A 115 -4.60 6.65 -43.77
CA ASP A 115 -5.52 6.48 -44.90
C ASP A 115 -5.07 7.35 -46.08
N GLU A 116 -4.55 6.73 -47.14
CA GLU A 116 -4.14 7.45 -48.34
C GLU A 116 -5.33 8.02 -49.14
N ALA A 117 -6.55 7.54 -48.89
CA ALA A 117 -7.76 8.09 -49.51
C ALA A 117 -8.22 9.41 -48.86
N TYR A 118 -7.59 9.81 -47.75
CA TYR A 118 -7.93 11.04 -47.07
C TYR A 118 -7.65 12.25 -47.97
N SER A 119 -8.69 13.02 -48.29
CA SER A 119 -8.60 14.18 -49.19
C SER A 119 -7.66 15.29 -48.69
N GLY A 120 -7.40 15.35 -47.39
CA GLY A 120 -6.43 16.28 -46.81
C GLY A 120 -4.97 15.83 -46.93
N LEU A 121 -4.70 14.59 -47.35
CA LEU A 121 -3.34 14.11 -47.63
C LEU A 121 -2.91 14.55 -49.03
N ASN A 122 -1.98 15.49 -49.11
CA ASN A 122 -1.54 16.10 -50.36
C ASN A 122 -0.06 16.51 -50.28
N GLU A 123 0.48 17.25 -51.25
CA GLU A 123 1.91 17.67 -51.24
C GLU A 123 2.10 19.19 -51.04
N LYS A 124 1.01 19.96 -51.06
CA LYS A 124 1.03 21.42 -51.12
C LYS A 124 0.65 22.04 -49.77
N ASP A 125 -0.51 21.69 -49.26
CA ASP A 125 -1.22 22.30 -48.15
C ASP A 125 -1.17 21.45 -46.88
N GLY A 126 -1.03 22.10 -45.72
CA GLY A 126 -1.03 21.43 -44.41
C GLY A 126 0.35 21.22 -43.81
N GLU A 127 0.40 20.39 -42.76
CA GLU A 127 1.61 20.10 -42.01
C GLU A 127 2.37 18.91 -42.61
N ALA A 128 3.69 19.00 -42.74
CA ALA A 128 4.50 17.87 -43.20
C ALA A 128 4.39 16.68 -42.21
N LEU A 129 4.42 15.46 -42.73
CA LEU A 129 4.42 14.24 -41.89
C LEU A 129 5.79 13.97 -41.26
N PHE A 130 6.86 14.35 -41.95
CA PHE A 130 8.25 14.14 -41.52
C PHE A 130 9.04 15.45 -41.47
N ASP A 131 9.99 15.54 -40.54
CA ASP A 131 10.99 16.61 -40.50
C ASP A 131 12.11 16.40 -41.55
N ASP A 132 13.00 17.38 -41.70
CA ASP A 132 14.13 17.32 -42.64
C ASP A 132 15.12 16.18 -42.32
N LYS A 133 15.09 15.65 -41.09
CA LYS A 133 15.88 14.50 -40.61
C LYS A 133 15.10 13.18 -40.73
N GLY A 134 13.89 13.22 -41.31
CA GLY A 134 12.95 12.14 -41.55
C GLY A 134 12.38 11.48 -40.29
N ASN A 135 12.31 12.19 -39.17
CA ASN A 135 11.53 11.78 -38.01
C ASN A 135 10.08 12.23 -38.17
N THR A 136 9.13 11.46 -37.64
CA THR A 136 7.72 11.85 -37.58
C THR A 136 7.56 13.12 -36.75
N LEU A 137 6.87 14.12 -37.27
CA LEU A 137 6.62 15.35 -36.51
C LEU A 137 5.61 15.09 -35.37
N ARG A 138 6.03 15.34 -34.13
CA ARG A 138 5.36 14.99 -32.83
C ARG A 138 3.84 15.25 -32.75
N ARG A 139 3.28 16.14 -33.56
CA ARG A 139 1.86 16.50 -33.49
C ARG A 139 0.96 15.39 -34.06
N HIS A 140 1.46 14.60 -35.00
CA HIS A 140 0.71 13.52 -35.67
C HIS A 140 0.57 12.26 -34.81
N GLU A 141 1.48 12.05 -33.85
CA GLU A 141 1.39 10.99 -32.84
C GLU A 141 0.38 11.32 -31.73
N LEU A 142 0.12 12.61 -31.47
CA LEU A 142 -0.64 13.11 -30.32
C LEU A 142 -2.13 13.38 -30.60
N HIS A 143 -2.54 13.58 -31.86
CA HIS A 143 -3.95 13.73 -32.21
C HIS A 143 -4.80 12.49 -31.86
N GLY A 144 -4.17 11.34 -31.63
CA GLY A 144 -4.83 10.12 -31.16
C GLY A 144 -5.16 10.07 -29.67
N GLN A 145 -4.74 11.03 -28.82
CA GLN A 145 -4.77 10.82 -27.36
C GLN A 145 -5.20 11.99 -26.44
N ARG A 146 -5.61 13.18 -26.93
CA ARG A 146 -6.04 14.28 -26.04
C ARG A 146 -7.51 14.71 -26.22
N PRO A 147 -8.30 14.80 -25.13
CA PRO A 147 -9.69 15.30 -25.17
C PRO A 147 -9.86 16.83 -25.32
N ASP A 148 -8.84 17.64 -25.02
CA ASP A 148 -9.05 19.06 -24.64
C ASP A 148 -8.91 20.12 -25.75
N ASP A 149 -8.46 19.77 -26.95
CA ASP A 149 -8.09 20.80 -27.95
C ASP A 149 -9.29 21.46 -28.67
N HIS A 150 -10.49 20.86 -28.63
CA HIS A 150 -11.66 21.43 -29.33
C HIS A 150 -12.45 22.49 -28.55
N ARG A 151 -12.40 22.51 -27.20
CA ARG A 151 -13.05 23.59 -26.42
C ARG A 151 -12.41 24.96 -26.67
N ARG A 152 -11.11 25.00 -26.96
CA ARG A 152 -10.38 26.25 -27.22
C ARG A 152 -10.71 26.85 -28.60
N ALA A 153 -11.04 26.03 -29.60
CA ALA A 153 -11.37 26.51 -30.94
C ALA A 153 -12.76 27.16 -31.03
N GLN A 154 -13.73 26.74 -30.19
CA GLN A 154 -15.06 27.36 -30.13
C GLN A 154 -15.07 28.65 -29.26
N ALA A 155 -14.20 28.76 -28.26
CA ALA A 155 -14.08 29.96 -27.42
C ALA A 155 -13.38 31.14 -28.11
N ALA A 156 -12.55 30.88 -29.13
CA ALA A 156 -11.80 31.93 -29.85
C ALA A 156 -12.63 32.71 -30.89
N GLY A 157 -13.90 32.35 -31.11
CA GLY A 157 -14.81 33.01 -32.05
C GLY A 157 -15.63 34.17 -31.47
N ALA A 158 -15.53 34.45 -30.17
CA ALA A 158 -16.43 35.40 -29.49
C ALA A 158 -15.68 36.42 -28.62
N VAL A 159 -14.71 37.15 -29.18
CA VAL A 159 -14.26 38.42 -28.60
C VAL A 159 -13.98 39.43 -29.72
N ARG A 160 -14.95 40.31 -29.98
CA ARG A 160 -14.72 41.61 -30.62
C ARG A 160 -15.52 42.70 -29.91
N GLN A 161 -14.79 43.74 -29.54
CA GLN A 161 -15.19 45.13 -29.24
C GLN A 161 -15.74 45.46 -27.84
N GLY A 162 -15.02 46.35 -27.15
CA GLY A 162 -15.52 47.13 -26.01
C GLY A 162 -14.39 47.89 -25.31
N ARG A 163 -14.42 49.23 -25.37
CA ARG A 163 -13.36 50.18 -25.00
C ARG A 163 -13.19 50.40 -23.48
N ALA A 164 -12.04 50.99 -23.16
CA ALA A 164 -11.60 51.51 -21.87
C ALA A 164 -12.47 52.65 -21.28
N GLY A 165 -12.42 52.82 -19.95
CA GLY A 165 -12.85 54.02 -19.21
C GLY A 165 -12.90 53.83 -17.68
N ASP A 166 -11.94 54.44 -16.99
CA ASP A 166 -11.95 55.09 -15.64
C ASP A 166 -12.57 54.45 -14.37
N LEU A 167 -11.67 54.17 -13.39
CA LEU A 167 -11.61 54.48 -11.92
C LEU A 167 -12.90 54.75 -11.08
N PRO A 168 -12.89 54.76 -9.71
CA PRO A 168 -12.11 54.03 -8.68
C PRO A 168 -12.94 53.56 -7.44
N LEU A 169 -12.27 52.88 -6.48
CA LEU A 169 -12.47 52.84 -5.00
C LEU A 169 -13.90 52.76 -4.38
N GLY A 170 -14.14 51.72 -3.56
CA GLY A 170 -15.19 51.77 -2.53
C GLY A 170 -15.40 50.47 -1.74
N ARG A 171 -15.13 50.51 -0.43
CA ARG A 171 -15.52 49.49 0.59
C ARG A 171 -17.04 49.24 0.57
N ALA A 172 -17.48 48.00 0.78
CA ALA A 172 -18.63 47.69 1.65
C ALA A 172 -18.81 46.18 1.87
N GLU A 173 -18.98 45.81 3.14
CA GLU A 173 -19.47 44.54 3.66
C GLU A 173 -20.94 44.31 3.27
N LEU A 174 -21.34 43.06 2.99
CA LEU A 174 -22.72 42.56 2.99
C LEU A 174 -22.63 41.07 3.39
N GLY A 175 -23.26 40.55 4.45
CA GLY A 175 -24.56 40.92 5.02
C GLY A 175 -25.60 39.90 4.54
N LEU A 176 -25.69 38.76 5.23
CA LEU A 176 -26.64 37.67 4.97
C LEU A 176 -28.08 38.10 5.30
N CYS A 177 -29.04 37.78 4.42
CA CYS A 177 -30.46 37.71 4.74
C CYS A 177 -31.18 36.66 3.85
N PRO A 178 -32.15 35.87 4.37
CA PRO A 178 -32.64 34.63 3.74
C PRO A 178 -33.98 34.80 2.97
N PRO A 179 -34.40 33.83 2.14
CA PRO A 179 -35.71 33.87 1.49
C PRO A 179 -36.82 33.13 2.26
N ARG A 180 -38.04 33.67 2.08
CA ARG A 180 -39.33 33.31 2.72
C ARG A 180 -40.08 32.13 2.07
N VAL A 181 -40.96 31.57 2.89
CA VAL A 181 -41.97 30.52 2.72
C VAL A 181 -43.03 30.82 1.65
N ALA A 182 -43.51 29.77 0.96
CA ALA A 182 -44.81 29.78 0.26
C ALA A 182 -45.61 28.51 0.62
N GLN A 183 -46.87 28.72 1.02
CA GLN A 183 -47.84 27.71 1.50
C GLN A 183 -48.62 27.03 0.34
N GLN A 184 -49.19 25.89 0.69
CA GLN A 184 -49.87 24.88 -0.13
C GLN A 184 -51.30 25.28 -0.58
N HIS A 185 -51.73 24.74 -1.73
CA HIS A 185 -53.13 24.55 -2.10
C HIS A 185 -53.34 23.11 -2.62
N GLU A 186 -54.29 22.37 -2.02
CA GLU A 186 -54.78 21.06 -2.47
C GLU A 186 -55.80 21.16 -3.62
N PRO A 187 -55.99 20.06 -4.39
CA PRO A 187 -57.29 19.73 -4.95
C PRO A 187 -57.77 18.28 -4.64
N PRO A 188 -59.09 18.00 -4.78
CA PRO A 188 -59.75 16.86 -4.14
C PRO A 188 -59.85 15.59 -5.01
N GLY A 189 -60.06 14.45 -4.34
CA GLY A 189 -59.91 13.11 -4.88
C GLY A 189 -61.03 12.54 -5.77
N ARG A 190 -60.74 11.34 -6.30
CA ARG A 190 -61.71 10.35 -6.81
C ARG A 190 -61.22 8.92 -6.56
N GLN A 191 -62.11 8.12 -5.99
CA GLN A 191 -62.00 6.67 -5.82
C GLN A 191 -62.23 5.93 -7.16
N ALA A 192 -61.57 4.78 -7.37
CA ALA A 192 -62.22 3.51 -7.77
C ALA A 192 -61.20 2.39 -8.12
N GLY A 193 -61.21 1.32 -7.33
CA GLY A 193 -61.24 -0.09 -7.76
C GLY A 193 -60.04 -0.72 -8.48
N ARG A 194 -59.32 -1.63 -7.79
CA ARG A 194 -58.79 -2.89 -8.36
C ARG A 194 -58.76 -4.04 -7.32
N PRO A 195 -58.91 -5.31 -7.75
CA PRO A 195 -59.30 -6.43 -6.88
C PRO A 195 -58.13 -7.18 -6.22
N GLN A 196 -58.45 -7.89 -5.13
CA GLN A 196 -57.58 -8.84 -4.42
C GLN A 196 -57.36 -10.14 -5.22
N ALA A 197 -56.12 -10.67 -5.21
CA ALA A 197 -55.86 -12.10 -5.02
C ALA A 197 -54.36 -12.45 -4.77
N ARG A 198 -54.09 -12.90 -3.53
CA ARG A 198 -53.21 -14.02 -3.08
C ARG A 198 -51.73 -14.10 -3.49
N ARG A 199 -50.84 -14.03 -2.50
CA ARG A 199 -49.98 -15.13 -1.92
C ARG A 199 -48.94 -14.49 -0.97
N ALA A 200 -49.02 -14.72 0.34
CA ALA A 200 -48.36 -15.80 1.10
C ALA A 200 -46.96 -15.41 1.63
N GLY A 201 -46.92 -15.12 2.94
CA GLY A 201 -45.87 -15.51 3.89
C GLY A 201 -44.47 -14.90 3.78
N ARG A 202 -44.16 -13.96 4.69
CA ARG A 202 -42.91 -13.97 5.50
C ARG A 202 -43.08 -13.00 6.68
N GLN A 203 -42.90 -13.52 7.89
CA GLN A 203 -42.87 -12.77 9.13
C GLN A 203 -41.64 -11.86 9.14
N GLY A 204 -41.86 -10.54 9.13
CA GLY A 204 -40.85 -9.54 9.42
C GLY A 204 -41.14 -8.91 10.78
N PHE A 205 -40.19 -9.05 11.70
CA PHE A 205 -40.20 -8.39 13.00
C PHE A 205 -40.32 -6.86 12.82
N CYS A 206 -41.38 -6.27 13.37
CA CYS A 206 -41.57 -4.83 13.42
C CYS A 206 -40.94 -4.29 14.70
N ALA A 207 -39.75 -3.70 14.62
CA ALA A 207 -39.23 -2.83 15.66
C ALA A 207 -39.61 -1.38 15.32
N ARG A 208 -40.66 -0.88 15.97
CA ARG A 208 -41.05 0.55 15.93
C ARG A 208 -40.03 1.35 16.74
N ILE A 209 -39.17 2.12 16.07
CA ILE A 209 -38.32 3.13 16.72
C ILE A 209 -39.22 4.34 17.06
N ARG A 210 -39.34 4.63 18.36
CA ARG A 210 -39.95 5.85 18.91
C ARG A 210 -38.86 6.92 18.88
N ILE A 211 -38.98 7.91 18.00
CA ILE A 211 -38.11 9.10 18.04
C ILE A 211 -38.58 9.95 19.22
N MET A 212 -37.79 10.02 20.29
CA MET A 212 -37.95 11.00 21.35
C MET A 212 -37.31 12.31 20.87
N THR A 213 -38.12 13.22 20.35
CA THR A 213 -37.74 14.62 20.20
C THR A 213 -37.94 15.29 21.56
N ASP A 214 -36.88 15.41 22.35
CA ASP A 214 -36.64 16.51 23.29
C ASP A 214 -35.31 16.28 24.03
N ALA A 215 -34.22 16.64 23.36
CA ALA A 215 -32.98 17.05 24.02
C ALA A 215 -32.33 18.09 23.11
N SER A 216 -32.46 19.35 23.48
CA SER A 216 -31.70 20.45 22.88
C SER A 216 -30.22 20.19 23.07
N VAL A 217 -29.57 19.66 22.04
CA VAL A 217 -28.11 19.63 21.92
C VAL A 217 -27.66 21.09 21.78
N VAL A 218 -27.10 21.63 22.85
CA VAL A 218 -26.43 22.92 22.81
C VAL A 218 -25.12 22.71 22.06
N ILE A 219 -25.03 23.28 20.86
CA ILE A 219 -23.82 23.26 20.03
C ILE A 219 -22.96 24.43 20.48
N GLU A 220 -21.91 24.17 21.26
CA GLU A 220 -20.78 25.09 21.34
C GLU A 220 -19.88 24.87 20.13
N ALA A 221 -19.59 25.94 19.39
CA ALA A 221 -18.68 25.90 18.25
C ALA A 221 -17.26 25.56 18.73
N PRO A 222 -16.48 24.71 18.02
CA PRO A 222 -15.08 24.52 18.34
C PRO A 222 -14.34 25.85 18.12
N GLY A 223 -13.85 26.45 19.20
CA GLY A 223 -13.00 27.62 19.16
C GLY A 223 -11.72 27.32 18.36
N GLY A 224 -11.35 28.25 17.48
CA GLY A 224 -10.15 28.14 16.65
C GLY A 224 -8.87 27.95 17.47
N THR A 225 -7.88 27.34 16.80
CA THR A 225 -6.49 27.12 17.21
C THR A 225 -6.01 27.94 18.41
N ALA A 226 -6.16 27.39 19.61
CA ALA A 226 -5.49 27.87 20.82
C ALA A 226 -4.12 27.18 20.95
N ALA A 227 -3.12 27.91 21.46
CA ALA A 227 -1.83 27.32 21.83
C ALA A 227 -2.03 26.16 22.82
N PRO A 228 -1.19 25.11 22.79
CA PRO A 228 -1.40 23.92 23.62
C PRO A 228 -1.36 24.30 25.10
N ALA A 229 -2.39 23.85 25.84
CA ALA A 229 -2.49 24.05 27.27
C ALA A 229 -1.36 23.30 28.00
N PRO A 230 -0.89 23.79 29.17
CA PRO A 230 0.03 23.02 30.02
C PRO A 230 -0.57 21.65 30.38
N GLY A 231 0.18 20.56 30.20
CA GLY A 231 -0.22 19.21 30.63
C GLY A 231 -0.67 18.22 29.54
N VAL A 232 -0.57 18.57 28.24
CA VAL A 232 -0.91 17.64 27.13
C VAL A 232 -0.10 16.35 27.19
N VAL A 233 1.20 16.44 27.50
CA VAL A 233 2.08 15.26 27.65
C VAL A 233 1.61 14.34 28.78
N ASP A 234 1.18 14.91 29.92
CA ASP A 234 0.61 14.14 31.04
C ASP A 234 -0.75 13.51 30.69
N GLN A 235 -1.54 14.14 29.82
CA GLN A 235 -2.79 13.58 29.31
C GLN A 235 -2.54 12.40 28.37
N ILE A 236 -1.55 12.51 27.48
CA ILE A 236 -1.10 11.42 26.62
C ILE A 236 -0.64 10.23 27.47
N ALA A 237 0.22 10.46 28.46
CA ALA A 237 0.69 9.41 29.37
C ALA A 237 -0.46 8.69 30.09
N LYS A 238 -1.41 9.46 30.64
CA LYS A 238 -2.61 8.90 31.31
C LYS A 238 -3.51 8.10 30.37
N ALA A 239 -3.62 8.49 29.10
CA ALA A 239 -4.42 7.74 28.13
C ALA A 239 -3.81 6.36 27.86
N TYR A 240 -2.49 6.28 27.70
CA TYR A 240 -1.77 5.01 27.51
C TYR A 240 -1.83 4.11 28.75
N ASP A 241 -1.70 4.67 29.96
CA ASP A 241 -1.79 3.88 31.19
C ASP A 241 -3.18 3.21 31.39
N ASN A 242 -4.25 3.82 30.87
CA ASN A 242 -5.62 3.31 31.04
C ASN A 242 -5.99 2.20 30.05
N LEU A 243 -5.44 2.23 28.83
CA LEU A 243 -5.64 1.18 27.82
C LEU A 243 -4.31 0.89 27.12
N PRO A 244 -3.42 0.08 27.73
CA PRO A 244 -2.09 -0.21 27.18
C PRO A 244 -2.14 -0.70 25.73
N TYR A 245 -1.21 -0.24 24.90
CA TYR A 245 -1.13 -0.65 23.49
C TYR A 245 -0.43 -2.02 23.40
N GLN A 246 -0.78 -2.83 22.40
CA GLN A 246 -0.07 -4.08 22.20
C GLN A 246 1.37 -3.82 21.71
N SER A 247 2.35 -3.98 22.61
CA SER A 247 3.77 -3.86 22.28
C SER A 247 4.23 -5.00 21.36
N LYS A 248 4.40 -4.71 20.05
CA LYS A 248 4.65 -5.68 18.97
C LYS A 248 6.02 -5.49 18.31
N PRO A 249 6.60 -6.54 17.69
CA PRO A 249 7.78 -6.41 16.86
C PRO A 249 7.44 -5.92 15.44
N PHE A 250 8.29 -5.04 14.89
CA PHE A 250 8.14 -4.46 13.55
C PHE A 250 9.39 -4.70 12.72
N SER A 251 9.41 -5.78 11.93
CA SER A 251 10.57 -6.21 11.12
C SER A 251 11.20 -5.12 10.25
N GLN A 252 10.41 -4.15 9.79
CA GLN A 252 10.88 -3.05 8.95
C GLN A 252 11.63 -1.95 9.71
N SER A 253 11.61 -1.96 11.04
CA SER A 253 12.29 -0.98 11.90
C SER A 253 13.62 -1.51 12.47
N THR A 254 13.98 -2.76 12.18
CA THR A 254 15.14 -3.41 12.78
C THR A 254 16.45 -2.77 12.28
N PRO A 255 17.52 -2.76 13.11
CA PRO A 255 18.86 -2.37 12.68
C PRO A 255 19.32 -3.09 11.41
N GLU A 256 18.95 -4.38 11.25
CA GLU A 256 19.21 -5.15 10.03
C GLU A 256 18.60 -4.49 8.79
N GLN A 257 17.33 -4.08 8.84
CA GLN A 257 16.66 -3.43 7.72
C GLN A 257 17.30 -2.07 7.39
N LEU A 258 17.60 -1.28 8.42
CA LEU A 258 18.23 0.04 8.28
C LEU A 258 19.62 -0.07 7.65
N ALA A 259 20.45 -0.99 8.17
CA ALA A 259 21.78 -1.28 7.68
C ALA A 259 21.74 -1.85 6.24
N THR A 260 20.75 -2.69 5.94
CA THR A 260 20.54 -3.24 4.60
C THR A 260 20.32 -2.11 3.58
N MET A 261 19.41 -1.16 3.89
CA MET A 261 19.15 -0.02 3.00
C MET A 261 20.36 0.92 2.89
N ALA A 262 21.06 1.19 3.99
CA ALA A 262 22.29 1.99 3.95
C ALA A 262 23.38 1.35 3.10
N LYS A 263 23.63 0.05 3.25
CA LYS A 263 24.59 -0.72 2.46
C LYS A 263 24.19 -0.77 0.97
N LEU A 264 22.90 -0.91 0.69
CA LEU A 264 22.37 -0.89 -0.68
C LEU A 264 22.66 0.45 -1.37
N PHE A 265 22.62 1.55 -0.61
CA PHE A 265 23.01 2.88 -1.06
C PHE A 265 24.51 3.20 -0.86
N LYS A 266 25.34 2.16 -0.76
CA LYS A 266 26.81 2.20 -0.67
C LYS A 266 27.37 2.93 0.54
N MET A 267 26.59 3.08 1.60
CA MET A 267 27.10 3.50 2.90
C MET A 267 27.76 2.32 3.64
N SER A 268 28.51 2.65 4.69
CA SER A 268 29.14 1.67 5.59
C SER A 268 28.51 1.80 6.98
N PRO A 269 27.30 1.25 7.20
CA PRO A 269 26.64 1.34 8.49
C PRO A 269 27.40 0.53 9.56
N PRO A 270 27.24 0.86 10.85
CA PRO A 270 27.81 0.08 11.96
C PRO A 270 27.41 -1.41 11.93
N ASP A 271 28.17 -2.26 12.62
CA ASP A 271 27.85 -3.68 12.74
C ASP A 271 26.66 -3.88 13.69
N ILE A 272 25.56 -4.43 13.18
CA ILE A 272 24.32 -4.59 13.94
C ILE A 272 24.47 -5.53 15.14
N THR A 273 25.42 -6.47 15.12
CA THR A 273 25.62 -7.45 16.19
C THR A 273 26.23 -6.85 17.45
N THR A 274 26.94 -5.72 17.33
CA THR A 274 27.61 -5.00 18.43
C THR A 274 27.09 -3.57 18.61
N ALA A 275 26.10 -3.17 17.80
CA ALA A 275 25.56 -1.83 17.77
C ALA A 275 24.95 -1.37 19.10
N ARG A 276 24.92 -0.05 19.30
CA ARG A 276 24.06 0.59 20.30
C ARG A 276 22.77 1.06 19.64
N VAL A 277 21.63 0.58 20.12
CA VAL A 277 20.31 0.86 19.54
C VAL A 277 19.44 1.63 20.54
N LEU A 278 18.82 2.72 20.10
CA LEU A 278 17.83 3.47 20.85
C LEU A 278 16.45 3.28 20.21
N GLU A 279 15.43 2.99 21.01
CA GLU A 279 14.02 3.09 20.60
C GLU A 279 13.30 4.17 21.40
N ILE A 280 12.73 5.14 20.67
CA ILE A 280 11.89 6.23 21.19
C ILE A 280 10.43 5.80 21.11
N GLY A 281 9.75 5.82 22.26
CA GLY A 281 8.39 5.30 22.42
C GLY A 281 8.35 3.77 22.35
N CYS A 282 9.16 3.12 23.20
CA CYS A 282 9.32 1.67 23.14
C CYS A 282 8.14 0.88 23.73
N ALA A 283 7.19 1.54 24.41
CA ALA A 283 6.16 0.89 25.24
C ALA A 283 6.80 -0.19 26.15
N ALA A 284 6.19 -1.38 26.28
CA ALA A 284 6.78 -2.51 26.99
C ALA A 284 8.01 -3.17 26.31
N GLY A 285 8.56 -2.57 25.26
CA GLY A 285 9.79 -3.03 24.61
C GLY A 285 9.64 -4.20 23.64
N GLY A 286 8.42 -4.51 23.18
CA GLY A 286 8.13 -5.61 22.26
C GLY A 286 8.87 -5.53 20.92
N ASN A 287 9.37 -4.35 20.54
CA ASN A 287 10.18 -4.14 19.35
C ASN A 287 11.69 -4.10 19.62
N ILE A 288 12.15 -3.67 20.80
CA ILE A 288 13.58 -3.60 21.13
C ILE A 288 14.13 -4.81 21.90
N ILE A 289 13.34 -5.42 22.79
CA ILE A 289 13.74 -6.63 23.55
C ILE A 289 14.14 -7.80 22.62
N PRO A 290 13.41 -8.13 21.54
CA PRO A 290 13.80 -9.24 20.68
C PRO A 290 15.17 -9.03 20.04
N LEU A 291 15.57 -7.78 19.76
CA LEU A 291 16.89 -7.46 19.23
C LEU A 291 17.99 -7.80 20.24
N ALA A 292 17.81 -7.40 21.51
CA ALA A 292 18.77 -7.71 22.57
C ALA A 292 18.90 -9.21 22.86
N VAL A 293 17.80 -9.97 22.71
CA VAL A 293 17.82 -11.43 22.82
C VAL A 293 18.55 -12.07 21.64
N ARG A 294 18.32 -11.58 20.42
CA ARG A 294 18.97 -12.10 19.20
C ARG A 294 20.47 -11.75 19.14
N TYR A 295 20.87 -10.60 19.68
CA TYR A 295 22.24 -10.09 19.64
C TYR A 295 22.80 -9.84 21.05
N PRO A 296 23.42 -10.84 21.69
CA PRO A 296 23.94 -10.69 23.06
C PRO A 296 25.00 -9.59 23.24
N ALA A 297 25.71 -9.22 22.17
CA ALA A 297 26.72 -8.15 22.20
C ALA A 297 26.16 -6.74 21.89
N MET A 298 24.93 -6.64 21.36
CA MET A 298 24.23 -5.38 21.14
C MET A 298 23.88 -4.75 22.49
N GLN A 299 23.89 -3.42 22.57
CA GLN A 299 23.33 -2.67 23.69
C GLN A 299 22.06 -1.95 23.27
N ALA A 300 20.95 -2.26 23.90
CA ALA A 300 19.64 -1.75 23.53
C ALA A 300 19.06 -0.86 24.63
N VAL A 301 18.56 0.33 24.28
CA VAL A 301 17.93 1.26 25.21
C VAL A 301 16.56 1.67 24.66
N GLY A 302 15.50 1.37 25.38
CA GLY A 302 14.14 1.82 25.09
C GLY A 302 13.75 2.95 26.03
N VAL A 303 13.11 3.99 25.49
CA VAL A 303 12.53 5.08 26.28
C VAL A 303 11.04 5.18 26.00
N ASP A 304 10.23 5.33 27.04
CA ASP A 304 8.80 5.60 26.93
C ASP A 304 8.33 6.48 28.10
N ILE A 305 7.21 7.17 27.93
CA ILE A 305 6.64 8.00 28.99
C ILE A 305 5.72 7.21 29.93
N SER A 306 5.14 6.09 29.48
CA SER A 306 4.24 5.27 30.30
C SER A 306 5.03 4.44 31.31
N THR A 307 4.77 4.67 32.59
CA THR A 307 5.35 3.86 33.67
C THR A 307 4.81 2.43 33.62
N VAL A 308 3.54 2.23 33.28
CA VAL A 308 2.90 0.90 33.23
C VAL A 308 3.58 0.01 32.19
N GLU A 309 3.79 0.53 30.99
CA GLU A 309 4.45 -0.15 29.88
C GLU A 309 5.92 -0.49 30.23
N ILE A 310 6.67 0.47 30.77
CA ILE A 310 8.07 0.27 31.14
C ILE A 310 8.21 -0.78 32.25
N GLU A 311 7.35 -0.77 33.26
CA GLU A 311 7.40 -1.79 34.33
C GLU A 311 7.00 -3.18 33.82
N GLU A 312 6.12 -3.29 32.83
CA GLU A 312 5.85 -4.56 32.13
C GLU A 312 7.06 -5.05 31.35
N GLY A 313 7.69 -4.19 30.56
CA GLY A 313 8.92 -4.54 29.83
C GLY A 313 10.05 -4.98 30.76
N LYS A 314 10.23 -4.30 31.91
CA LYS A 314 11.22 -4.70 32.93
C LYS A 314 10.93 -6.08 33.52
N ARG A 315 9.66 -6.46 33.72
CA ARG A 315 9.30 -7.84 34.13
C ARG A 315 9.68 -8.88 33.08
N GLN A 316 9.50 -8.56 31.81
CA GLN A 316 9.91 -9.43 30.71
C GLN A 316 11.44 -9.58 30.65
N LEU A 317 12.19 -8.47 30.78
CA LEU A 317 13.66 -8.50 30.87
C LEU A 317 14.16 -9.34 32.05
N ALA A 318 13.54 -9.20 33.23
CA ALA A 318 13.87 -10.00 34.41
C ALA A 318 13.61 -11.50 34.17
N SER A 319 12.53 -11.85 33.47
CA SER A 319 12.19 -13.23 33.12
C SER A 319 13.15 -13.84 32.09
N LEU A 320 13.73 -13.02 31.22
CA LEU A 320 14.76 -13.41 30.25
C LEU A 320 16.16 -13.52 30.88
N GLY A 321 16.42 -12.78 31.95
CA GLY A 321 17.73 -12.76 32.60
C GLY A 321 18.81 -12.07 31.77
N ILE A 322 18.45 -11.11 30.90
CA ILE A 322 19.38 -10.36 30.05
C ILE A 322 19.70 -8.98 30.63
N ALA A 323 20.94 -8.51 30.43
CA ALA A 323 21.42 -7.23 30.97
C ALA A 323 21.77 -6.20 29.88
N ASN A 324 21.76 -6.62 28.61
CA ASN A 324 22.13 -5.80 27.45
C ASN A 324 20.95 -4.98 26.88
N CYS A 325 19.81 -4.96 27.59
CA CYS A 325 18.66 -4.12 27.28
C CYS A 325 18.23 -3.33 28.52
N LYS A 326 17.98 -2.03 28.36
CA LYS A 326 17.48 -1.14 29.41
C LYS A 326 16.23 -0.42 28.94
N LEU A 327 15.20 -0.39 29.78
CA LEU A 327 13.98 0.38 29.52
C LEU A 327 13.85 1.50 30.56
N LEU A 328 13.70 2.73 30.09
CA LEU A 328 13.68 3.95 30.90
C LEU A 328 12.34 4.67 30.74
N CYS A 329 11.74 5.06 31.87
CA CYS A 329 10.51 5.85 31.89
C CYS A 329 10.89 7.33 31.88
N VAL A 330 10.88 7.97 30.71
CA VAL A 330 11.36 9.34 30.53
C VAL A 330 10.52 10.09 29.49
N ASP A 331 10.41 11.40 29.65
CA ASP A 331 9.88 12.28 28.60
C ASP A 331 10.98 12.53 27.56
N VAL A 332 10.77 12.12 26.31
CA VAL A 332 11.74 12.30 25.22
C VAL A 332 12.12 13.78 25.02
N ALA A 333 11.22 14.72 25.33
CA ALA A 333 11.52 16.14 25.23
C ALA A 333 12.57 16.62 26.25
N ARG A 334 12.88 15.79 27.26
CA ARG A 334 13.77 16.11 28.39
C ARG A 334 14.80 15.02 28.71
N SER A 335 14.85 13.94 27.94
CA SER A 335 15.66 12.75 28.23
C SER A 335 17.11 12.83 27.76
N ALA A 336 17.53 13.93 27.12
CA ALA A 336 18.86 14.04 26.52
C ALA A 336 19.99 13.80 27.52
N ASP A 337 19.85 14.26 28.77
CA ASP A 337 20.86 14.08 29.82
C ASP A 337 20.85 12.67 30.44
N GLU A 338 19.75 11.93 30.30
CA GLU A 338 19.59 10.56 30.80
C GLU A 338 20.14 9.51 29.82
N LEU A 339 20.35 9.92 28.55
CA LEU A 339 20.84 9.07 27.48
C LEU A 339 22.33 9.30 27.22
N GLU A 340 23.17 8.43 27.78
CA GLU A 340 24.62 8.52 27.64
C GLU A 340 25.13 7.95 26.30
N GLY A 341 26.04 8.70 25.66
CA GLY A 341 26.77 8.27 24.46
C GLY A 341 26.03 8.51 23.15
N GLN A 342 26.46 7.80 22.11
CA GLN A 342 25.83 7.78 20.79
C GLN A 342 25.23 6.39 20.51
N PHE A 343 24.28 6.37 19.59
CA PHE A 343 23.57 5.18 19.11
C PHE A 343 23.79 5.04 17.61
N ASP A 344 24.06 3.81 17.17
CA ASP A 344 24.26 3.45 15.78
C ASP A 344 22.94 3.38 15.01
N TYR A 345 21.87 3.00 15.71
CA TYR A 345 20.53 2.97 15.16
C TYR A 345 19.56 3.61 16.14
N ILE A 346 18.75 4.54 15.64
CA ILE A 346 17.68 5.18 16.43
C ILE A 346 16.34 4.89 15.76
N ILE A 347 15.42 4.30 16.50
CA ILE A 347 14.10 3.88 16.02
C ILE A 347 13.04 4.74 16.70
N CYS A 348 12.17 5.36 15.91
CA CYS A 348 11.00 6.09 16.39
C CYS A 348 9.78 5.63 15.58
N HIS A 349 9.13 4.56 16.05
CA HIS A 349 8.01 3.94 15.33
C HIS A 349 6.67 4.28 15.99
N GLY A 350 5.76 4.92 15.24
CA GLY A 350 4.40 5.15 15.72
C GLY A 350 4.28 6.21 16.82
N VAL A 351 5.22 7.17 16.87
CA VAL A 351 5.23 8.26 17.87
C VAL A 351 5.11 9.63 17.20
N PHE A 352 5.82 9.85 16.10
CA PHE A 352 6.08 11.20 15.57
C PHE A 352 4.81 11.99 15.20
N SER A 353 3.79 11.33 14.65
CA SER A 353 2.49 11.97 14.33
C SER A 353 1.59 12.20 15.55
N TRP A 354 1.88 11.59 16.69
CA TRP A 354 1.00 11.55 17.87
C TRP A 354 1.43 12.50 18.98
N VAL A 355 2.54 13.22 18.76
CA VAL A 355 3.10 14.15 19.73
C VAL A 355 3.04 15.58 19.22
N PRO A 356 2.92 16.58 20.12
CA PRO A 356 2.94 17.99 19.74
C PRO A 356 4.23 18.41 19.01
N GLU A 357 4.16 19.52 18.28
CA GLU A 357 5.29 20.03 17.48
C GLU A 357 6.59 20.18 18.28
N HIS A 358 6.53 20.71 19.50
CA HIS A 358 7.73 20.87 20.32
C HIS A 358 8.41 19.53 20.66
N VAL A 359 7.63 18.45 20.79
CA VAL A 359 8.15 17.10 21.03
C VAL A 359 8.75 16.54 19.73
N ARG A 360 8.13 16.77 18.57
CA ARG A 360 8.70 16.39 17.26
C ARG A 360 10.07 17.03 17.03
N GLN A 361 10.18 18.32 17.34
CA GLN A 361 11.45 19.06 17.28
C GLN A 361 12.48 18.47 18.24
N ALA A 362 12.08 18.08 19.46
CA ALA A 362 12.95 17.43 20.42
C ALA A 362 13.41 16.03 19.97
N ILE A 363 12.53 15.24 19.33
CA ILE A 363 12.87 13.94 18.75
C ILE A 363 13.96 14.10 17.68
N LEU A 364 13.78 15.02 16.73
CA LEU A 364 14.78 15.25 15.67
C LEU A 364 16.11 15.78 16.22
N LYS A 365 16.04 16.66 17.22
CA LYS A 365 17.23 17.13 17.94
C LYS A 365 17.96 15.96 18.63
N LEU A 366 17.24 15.11 19.34
CA LEU A 366 17.80 13.94 20.01
C LEU A 366 18.46 13.00 19.00
N VAL A 367 17.80 12.76 17.86
CA VAL A 367 18.36 11.98 16.76
C VAL A 367 19.68 12.60 16.30
N GLN A 368 19.74 13.91 16.00
CA GLN A 368 20.98 14.53 15.58
C GLN A 368 22.08 14.51 16.65
N ASP A 369 21.76 14.77 17.91
CA ASP A 369 22.75 14.82 18.99
C ASP A 369 23.32 13.44 19.33
N ARG A 370 22.51 12.39 19.20
CA ARG A 370 22.83 11.04 19.68
C ARG A 370 23.09 10.02 18.58
N LEU A 371 22.81 10.30 17.31
CA LEU A 371 23.12 9.36 16.22
C LEU A 371 24.64 9.34 15.96
N SER A 372 25.22 8.15 15.89
CA SER A 372 26.63 7.98 15.57
C SER A 372 26.94 8.47 14.14
N PRO A 373 28.19 8.79 13.79
CA PRO A 373 28.51 9.48 12.54
C PRO A 373 28.07 8.74 11.27
N ASP A 374 28.05 7.41 11.30
CA ASP A 374 27.61 6.56 10.19
C ASP A 374 26.31 5.80 10.53
N GLY A 375 25.65 6.19 11.63
CA GLY A 375 24.40 5.63 12.09
C GLY A 375 23.21 5.97 11.20
N VAL A 376 22.13 5.22 11.36
CA VAL A 376 20.87 5.39 10.62
C VAL A 376 19.70 5.52 11.57
N ALA A 377 18.90 6.57 11.40
CA ALA A 377 17.66 6.75 12.15
C ALA A 377 16.45 6.34 11.32
N TYR A 378 15.44 5.78 11.98
CA TYR A 378 14.15 5.41 11.43
C TYR A 378 13.05 6.21 12.11
N ILE A 379 12.20 6.88 11.33
CA ILE A 379 11.03 7.59 11.85
C ILE A 379 9.81 7.22 10.99
N SER A 380 8.76 6.73 11.63
CA SER A 380 7.47 6.50 10.97
C SER A 380 6.42 7.53 11.36
N TYR A 381 5.59 7.92 10.39
CA TYR A 381 4.60 8.99 10.55
C TYR A 381 3.50 8.91 9.48
N ASN A 382 2.33 9.45 9.82
CA ASN A 382 1.18 9.60 8.94
C ASN A 382 1.42 10.72 7.93
N VAL A 383 0.99 10.52 6.68
CA VAL A 383 1.35 11.40 5.56
C VAL A 383 0.14 11.77 4.70
N TYR A 384 0.16 12.98 4.15
CA TYR A 384 -0.79 13.43 3.15
C TYR A 384 -0.35 13.12 1.71
N PRO A 385 -1.31 12.91 0.78
CA PRO A 385 -2.76 13.07 0.95
C PRO A 385 -3.49 11.84 1.53
N GLY A 386 -2.85 10.67 1.65
CA GLY A 386 -3.54 9.42 2.01
C GLY A 386 -4.29 9.47 3.34
N TRP A 387 -3.79 10.25 4.30
CA TRP A 387 -4.48 10.40 5.58
C TRP A 387 -5.75 11.27 5.53
N LYS A 388 -5.98 12.08 4.48
CA LYS A 388 -7.13 13.00 4.42
C LYS A 388 -8.48 12.29 4.54
N MET A 389 -8.65 11.13 3.89
CA MET A 389 -9.88 10.35 4.02
C MET A 389 -10.05 9.74 5.41
N ARG A 390 -8.93 9.39 6.06
CA ARG A 390 -8.94 8.90 7.43
C ARG A 390 -9.31 9.98 8.42
N GLU A 391 -8.88 11.23 8.20
CA GLU A 391 -9.33 12.38 8.98
C GLU A 391 -10.84 12.53 8.92
N VAL A 392 -11.46 12.42 7.74
CA VAL A 392 -12.92 12.54 7.61
C VAL A 392 -13.66 11.50 8.46
N ILE A 393 -13.23 10.23 8.39
CA ILE A 393 -13.85 9.16 9.19
C ILE A 393 -13.58 9.39 10.68
N ARG A 394 -12.38 9.86 11.02
CA ARG A 394 -11.98 10.19 12.39
C ARG A 394 -12.84 11.32 12.97
N ASP A 395 -13.01 12.41 12.24
CA ASP A 395 -13.84 13.56 12.61
C ASP A 395 -15.30 13.14 12.80
N MET A 396 -15.80 12.24 11.96
CA MET A 396 -17.14 11.67 12.11
C MET A 396 -17.28 10.84 13.40
N MET A 397 -16.28 10.02 13.75
CA MET A 397 -16.28 9.30 15.03
C MET A 397 -16.16 10.25 16.23
N MET A 398 -15.28 11.25 16.17
CA MET A 398 -15.13 12.25 17.22
C MET A 398 -16.40 13.10 17.38
N PHE A 399 -17.08 13.45 16.30
CA PHE A 399 -18.35 14.15 16.34
C PHE A 399 -19.45 13.29 16.98
N HIS A 400 -19.52 12.00 16.65
CA HIS A 400 -20.55 11.09 17.14
C HIS A 400 -20.33 10.63 18.59
N ALA A 401 -19.07 10.38 18.97
CA ALA A 401 -18.72 9.72 20.23
C ALA A 401 -17.75 10.51 21.13
N GLY A 402 -17.12 11.58 20.64
CA GLY A 402 -16.07 12.31 21.36
C GLY A 402 -16.52 12.99 22.66
N GLY A 403 -17.81 13.34 22.78
CA GLY A 403 -18.38 13.93 23.99
C GLY A 403 -18.74 12.93 25.10
N LEU A 404 -18.58 11.63 24.86
CA LEU A 404 -18.90 10.57 25.82
C LEU A 404 -17.76 10.39 26.83
N THR A 405 -18.09 10.28 28.12
CA THR A 405 -17.11 10.14 29.21
C THR A 405 -16.79 8.68 29.54
N ASP A 406 -17.72 7.76 29.28
CA ASP A 406 -17.48 6.32 29.44
C ASP A 406 -16.75 5.77 28.21
N MET A 407 -15.53 5.28 28.42
CA MET A 407 -14.64 4.83 27.34
C MET A 407 -15.24 3.68 26.53
N LYS A 408 -15.93 2.74 27.19
CA LYS A 408 -16.57 1.61 26.51
C LYS A 408 -17.72 2.09 25.64
N GLN A 409 -18.58 2.97 26.17
CA GLN A 409 -19.68 3.56 25.41
C GLN A 409 -19.16 4.41 24.24
N GLN A 410 -18.10 5.18 24.45
CA GLN A 410 -17.43 5.95 23.39
C GLN A 410 -16.97 5.03 22.25
N LEU A 411 -16.28 3.95 22.59
CA LEU A 411 -15.81 2.97 21.62
C LEU A 411 -16.95 2.27 20.88
N ASP A 412 -17.97 1.80 21.61
CA ASP A 412 -19.15 1.14 21.02
C ASP A 412 -19.87 2.08 20.04
N GLN A 413 -20.01 3.36 20.37
CA GLN A 413 -20.62 4.37 19.50
C GLN A 413 -19.74 4.72 18.30
N ALA A 414 -18.41 4.81 18.47
CA ALA A 414 -17.48 5.01 17.36
C ALA A 414 -17.55 3.86 16.35
N LYS A 415 -17.64 2.60 16.82
CA LYS A 415 -17.85 1.44 15.95
C LYS A 415 -19.21 1.47 15.26
N ALA A 416 -20.27 1.87 15.98
CA ALA A 416 -21.61 1.96 15.40
C ALA A 416 -21.67 2.95 14.23
N ILE A 417 -21.01 4.11 14.31
CA ILE A 417 -21.00 5.07 13.19
C ILE A 417 -20.23 4.55 11.97
N LEU A 418 -19.18 3.74 12.16
CA LEU A 418 -18.49 3.06 11.05
C LEU A 418 -19.41 2.06 10.34
N GLU A 419 -20.20 1.30 11.09
CA GLU A 419 -21.22 0.40 10.53
C GLU A 419 -22.30 1.20 9.77
N TYR A 420 -22.86 2.26 10.37
CA TYR A 420 -23.86 3.09 9.70
C TYR A 420 -23.34 3.78 8.43
N THR A 421 -22.05 4.08 8.35
CA THR A 421 -21.44 4.64 7.13
C THR A 421 -21.60 3.69 5.94
N LYS A 422 -21.59 2.38 6.17
CA LYS A 422 -21.83 1.37 5.14
C LYS A 422 -23.26 1.44 4.60
N ASP A 423 -24.23 1.69 5.47
CA ASP A 423 -25.66 1.71 5.13
C ASP A 423 -26.14 3.07 4.58
N LEU A 424 -25.57 4.17 5.07
CA LEU A 424 -26.04 5.53 4.81
C LEU A 424 -25.39 6.19 3.60
N THR A 425 -24.32 5.60 3.05
CA THR A 425 -23.71 6.08 1.81
C THR A 425 -24.29 5.33 0.62
N GLY A 426 -24.94 6.05 -0.31
CA GLY A 426 -25.57 5.42 -1.47
C GLY A 426 -24.60 4.57 -2.31
N GLU A 427 -25.08 3.43 -2.83
CA GLU A 427 -24.24 2.46 -3.57
C GLU A 427 -23.60 3.05 -4.83
N GLY A 428 -24.29 3.98 -5.51
CA GLY A 428 -23.79 4.66 -6.71
C GLY A 428 -22.84 5.85 -6.47
N SER A 429 -22.58 6.23 -5.22
CA SER A 429 -21.70 7.36 -4.90
C SER A 429 -20.23 6.92 -4.86
N THR A 430 -19.38 7.54 -5.67
CA THR A 430 -17.93 7.30 -5.67
C THR A 430 -17.28 7.73 -4.35
N TYR A 431 -17.64 8.91 -3.84
CA TYR A 431 -17.24 9.36 -2.51
C TYR A 431 -17.78 8.44 -1.41
N GLY A 432 -19.03 7.98 -1.55
CA GLY A 432 -19.61 6.98 -0.67
C GLY A 432 -18.79 5.69 -0.64
N LYS A 433 -18.36 5.19 -1.80
CA LYS A 433 -17.46 4.03 -1.87
C LYS A 433 -16.15 4.27 -1.12
N MET A 434 -15.50 5.41 -1.32
CA MET A 434 -14.26 5.75 -0.61
C MET A 434 -14.44 5.75 0.91
N LEU A 435 -15.54 6.32 1.41
CA LEU A 435 -15.86 6.29 2.85
C LEU A 435 -16.10 4.87 3.35
N ARG A 436 -16.84 4.04 2.61
CA ARG A 436 -17.10 2.64 2.99
C ARG A 436 -15.84 1.80 3.01
N ASP A 437 -14.94 1.99 2.04
CA ASP A 437 -13.66 1.28 1.98
C ASP A 437 -12.82 1.63 3.22
N GLU A 438 -12.66 2.91 3.56
CA GLU A 438 -11.93 3.34 4.77
C GLU A 438 -12.62 2.90 6.06
N ALA A 439 -13.94 3.03 6.18
CA ALA A 439 -14.68 2.56 7.34
C ALA A 439 -14.53 1.04 7.54
N THR A 440 -14.46 0.27 6.45
CA THR A 440 -14.21 -1.18 6.50
C THR A 440 -12.81 -1.48 7.00
N ILE A 441 -11.81 -0.72 6.57
CA ILE A 441 -10.44 -0.84 7.08
C ILE A 441 -10.42 -0.55 8.59
N MET A 442 -11.03 0.55 9.03
CA MET A 442 -11.07 0.94 10.44
C MET A 442 -11.89 -0.04 11.30
N SER A 443 -12.95 -0.66 10.79
CA SER A 443 -13.72 -1.65 11.56
C SER A 443 -12.96 -2.94 11.88
N ARG A 444 -11.80 -3.16 11.25
CA ARG A 444 -10.96 -4.36 11.43
C ARG A 444 -9.77 -4.14 12.37
N VAL A 445 -9.50 -2.91 12.77
CA VAL A 445 -8.42 -2.61 13.73
C VAL A 445 -8.85 -2.98 15.14
N SER A 446 -7.90 -3.21 16.04
CA SER A 446 -8.21 -3.55 17.43
C SER A 446 -8.77 -2.36 18.20
N ASP A 447 -9.45 -2.64 19.31
CA ASP A 447 -10.10 -1.64 20.15
C ASP A 447 -9.11 -0.61 20.70
N ASP A 448 -7.94 -1.06 21.14
CA ASP A 448 -6.83 -0.21 21.58
C ASP A 448 -6.32 0.69 20.44
N TYR A 449 -6.17 0.12 19.24
CA TYR A 449 -5.76 0.88 18.06
C TYR A 449 -6.81 1.94 17.69
N LEU A 450 -8.10 1.60 17.67
CA LEU A 450 -9.16 2.55 17.34
C LEU A 450 -9.19 3.72 18.35
N MET A 451 -9.00 3.44 19.63
CA MET A 451 -8.94 4.46 20.68
C MET A 451 -7.73 5.39 20.51
N HIS A 452 -6.51 4.86 20.41
CA HIS A 452 -5.30 5.67 20.36
C HIS A 452 -5.07 6.35 19.01
N GLU A 453 -5.44 5.69 17.91
CA GLU A 453 -5.23 6.18 16.56
C GLU A 453 -6.31 7.19 16.13
N HIS A 454 -7.56 6.88 16.46
CA HIS A 454 -8.71 7.58 15.88
C HIS A 454 -9.53 8.38 16.89
N LEU A 455 -9.40 8.14 18.19
CA LEU A 455 -10.11 8.92 19.22
C LEU A 455 -9.19 9.79 20.09
N SER A 456 -7.86 9.57 20.07
CA SER A 456 -6.89 10.47 20.72
C SER A 456 -6.95 11.88 20.14
N HIS A 457 -6.90 12.93 20.93
CA HIS A 457 -6.99 14.32 20.44
C HIS A 457 -5.82 14.75 19.54
N GLU A 458 -4.66 14.11 19.63
CA GLU A 458 -3.44 14.48 18.90
C GLU A 458 -3.16 13.47 17.78
N ASN A 459 -3.34 13.89 16.53
CA ASN A 459 -2.80 13.23 15.34
C ASN A 459 -2.48 14.31 14.31
N SER A 460 -1.20 14.50 14.02
CA SER A 460 -0.68 15.49 13.09
C SER A 460 0.01 14.80 11.90
N PRO A 461 -0.74 14.36 10.87
CA PRO A 461 -0.16 13.96 9.61
C PRO A 461 0.47 15.18 8.91
N MET A 462 1.49 14.94 8.10
CA MET A 462 2.20 16.00 7.38
C MET A 462 2.53 15.60 5.95
N TYR A 463 2.91 16.55 5.10
CA TYR A 463 3.49 16.21 3.81
C TYR A 463 4.95 15.76 4.00
N PHE A 464 5.40 14.83 3.16
CA PHE A 464 6.80 14.38 3.15
C PHE A 464 7.80 15.53 3.04
N ARG A 465 7.52 16.52 2.17
CA ARG A 465 8.38 17.70 2.01
C ARG A 465 8.53 18.50 3.30
N ASP A 466 7.47 18.58 4.12
CA ASP A 466 7.45 19.36 5.35
C ASP A 466 8.25 18.60 6.43
N PHE A 467 8.10 17.28 6.49
CA PHE A 467 8.93 16.41 7.34
C PHE A 467 10.43 16.53 7.00
N ILE A 468 10.79 16.44 5.72
CA ILE A 468 12.20 16.54 5.31
C ILE A 468 12.77 17.93 5.57
N GLN A 469 11.97 18.99 5.39
CA GLN A 469 12.39 20.35 5.75
C GLN A 469 12.64 20.47 7.26
N MET A 470 11.79 19.85 8.09
CA MET A 470 11.96 19.81 9.54
C MET A 470 13.24 19.06 9.92
N ALA A 471 13.47 17.88 9.35
CA ALA A 471 14.68 17.09 9.58
C ALA A 471 15.96 17.84 9.15
N ALA A 472 15.93 18.51 7.99
CA ALA A 472 17.05 19.33 7.51
C ALA A 472 17.38 20.50 8.46
N GLY A 473 16.38 21.07 9.13
CA GLY A 473 16.57 22.07 10.18
C GLY A 473 17.40 21.58 11.38
N HIS A 474 17.49 20.26 11.57
CA HIS A 474 18.34 19.59 12.56
C HIS A 474 19.55 18.91 11.94
N ASN A 475 20.02 19.33 10.76
CA ASN A 475 21.16 18.71 10.09
C ASN A 475 21.00 17.20 9.84
N LEU A 476 19.78 16.74 9.58
CA LEU A 476 19.48 15.38 9.15
C LEU A 476 19.02 15.37 7.68
N ALA A 477 19.45 14.35 6.93
CA ALA A 477 19.11 14.18 5.52
C ALA A 477 18.38 12.87 5.26
N TYR A 478 17.54 12.89 4.22
CA TYR A 478 16.86 11.71 3.69
C TYR A 478 17.87 10.70 3.13
N LEU A 479 17.85 9.48 3.67
CA LEU A 479 18.52 8.33 3.08
C LEU A 479 17.59 7.65 2.05
N GLY A 480 16.40 7.26 2.49
CA GLY A 480 15.41 6.50 1.73
C GLY A 480 14.22 6.10 2.60
N GLU A 481 13.37 5.22 2.09
CA GLU A 481 12.37 4.52 2.88
C GLU A 481 12.89 3.17 3.37
N ALA A 482 12.29 2.63 4.42
CA ALA A 482 12.64 1.32 4.97
C ALA A 482 12.43 0.19 3.95
N GLN A 483 11.52 0.34 2.99
CA GLN A 483 11.30 -0.61 1.90
C GLN A 483 11.64 0.02 0.55
N LEU A 484 12.47 -0.65 -0.23
CA LEU A 484 12.92 -0.15 -1.52
C LEU A 484 11.76 0.06 -2.51
N GLY A 485 10.80 -0.87 -2.58
CA GLY A 485 9.68 -0.77 -3.51
C GLY A 485 8.72 0.37 -3.21
N ASP A 486 8.81 1.00 -2.04
CA ASP A 486 8.02 2.21 -1.73
C ASP A 486 8.62 3.46 -2.39
N MET A 487 9.90 3.40 -2.76
CA MET A 487 10.60 4.43 -3.52
C MET A 487 10.54 4.19 -5.04
N ALA A 488 9.90 3.10 -5.49
CA ALA A 488 9.99 2.63 -6.88
C ALA A 488 8.89 3.24 -7.78
N PRO A 489 9.18 4.29 -8.58
CA PRO A 489 8.18 4.88 -9.46
C PRO A 489 7.76 3.95 -10.61
N GLN A 490 8.52 2.87 -10.87
CA GLN A 490 8.20 1.85 -11.87
C GLN A 490 6.84 1.20 -11.61
N ARG A 491 6.39 1.19 -10.34
CA ARG A 491 5.08 0.66 -9.94
C ARG A 491 3.91 1.45 -10.51
N LEU A 492 4.14 2.68 -10.99
CA LEU A 492 3.13 3.49 -11.66
C LEU A 492 3.04 3.22 -13.17
N GLY A 493 3.93 2.39 -13.72
CA GLY A 493 4.00 2.03 -15.14
C GLY A 493 5.04 2.85 -15.94
N ASP A 494 5.51 2.27 -17.05
CA ASP A 494 6.66 2.77 -17.82
C ASP A 494 6.47 4.19 -18.38
N GLY A 495 5.22 4.58 -18.69
CA GLY A 495 4.89 5.93 -19.19
C GLY A 495 5.01 7.02 -18.13
N VAL A 496 4.89 6.68 -16.83
CA VAL A 496 4.90 7.64 -15.73
C VAL A 496 6.33 8.05 -15.36
N LEU A 497 7.30 7.14 -15.48
CA LEU A 497 8.70 7.34 -15.11
C LEU A 497 9.32 8.57 -15.76
N LYS A 498 9.20 8.69 -17.10
CA LYS A 498 9.79 9.78 -17.86
C LYS A 498 9.18 11.14 -17.48
N THR A 499 7.87 11.15 -17.28
CA THR A 499 7.13 12.34 -16.87
C THR A 499 7.52 12.75 -15.45
N LEU A 500 7.60 11.80 -14.52
CA LEU A 500 7.97 12.05 -13.13
C LEU A 500 9.42 12.54 -13.00
N SER A 501 10.34 11.94 -13.75
CA SER A 501 11.73 12.39 -13.84
C SER A 501 11.84 13.83 -14.36
N THR A 502 11.00 14.19 -15.33
CA THR A 502 10.92 15.56 -15.86
C THR A 502 10.34 16.53 -14.83
N LEU A 503 9.21 16.19 -14.18
CA LEU A 503 8.56 17.03 -13.17
C LEU A 503 9.45 17.29 -11.96
N SER A 504 10.19 16.27 -11.53
CA SER A 504 11.10 16.35 -10.41
C SER A 504 12.44 16.98 -10.75
N SER A 505 12.76 17.20 -12.03
CA SER A 505 14.09 17.62 -12.50
C SER A 505 15.22 16.73 -11.95
N GLY A 506 14.95 15.43 -11.78
CA GLY A 506 15.87 14.47 -11.18
C GLY A 506 16.07 14.60 -9.66
N ASN A 507 15.30 15.46 -8.96
CA ASN A 507 15.34 15.58 -7.51
C ASN A 507 14.53 14.46 -6.84
N ILE A 508 15.21 13.64 -6.03
CA ILE A 508 14.58 12.52 -5.32
C ILE A 508 13.48 12.97 -4.35
N LEU A 509 13.66 14.08 -3.64
CA LEU A 509 12.66 14.57 -2.67
C LEU A 509 11.37 15.01 -3.38
N ALA A 510 11.51 15.67 -4.53
CA ALA A 510 10.37 16.03 -5.36
C ALA A 510 9.68 14.79 -5.93
N THR A 511 10.47 13.79 -6.39
CA THR A 511 9.96 12.51 -6.90
C THR A 511 9.12 11.81 -5.85
N GLU A 512 9.65 11.65 -4.64
CA GLU A 512 8.96 11.05 -3.49
C GLU A 512 7.66 11.79 -3.14
N GLN A 513 7.68 13.12 -3.10
CA GLN A 513 6.47 13.90 -2.81
C GLN A 513 5.39 13.74 -3.90
N TYR A 514 5.78 13.69 -5.18
CA TYR A 514 4.84 13.39 -6.27
C TYR A 514 4.31 11.96 -6.18
N MET A 515 5.15 10.99 -5.83
CA MET A 515 4.71 9.62 -5.59
C MET A 515 3.64 9.55 -4.49
N ASP A 516 3.78 10.32 -3.40
CA ASP A 516 2.73 10.39 -2.36
C ASP A 516 1.39 10.85 -2.91
N PHE A 517 1.40 11.88 -3.78
CA PHE A 517 0.17 12.37 -4.42
C PHE A 517 -0.46 11.33 -5.34
N PHE A 518 0.33 10.63 -6.15
CA PHE A 518 -0.19 9.68 -7.15
C PHE A 518 -0.59 8.33 -6.56
N THR A 519 0.02 7.93 -5.45
CA THR A 519 -0.28 6.65 -4.78
C THR A 519 -1.22 6.78 -3.60
N ASN A 520 -1.64 8.02 -3.27
CA ASN A 520 -2.44 8.32 -2.09
C ASN A 520 -1.78 7.76 -0.80
N ARG A 521 -0.46 7.97 -0.66
CA ARG A 521 0.32 7.42 0.45
C ARG A 521 -0.16 7.99 1.78
N ALA A 522 -0.50 7.11 2.72
CA ALA A 522 -1.03 7.48 4.04
C ALA A 522 0.00 7.37 5.17
N PHE A 523 1.12 6.67 4.94
CA PHE A 523 2.12 6.36 5.96
C PHE A 523 3.52 6.24 5.34
N ARG A 524 4.53 6.78 6.03
CA ARG A 524 5.96 6.67 5.66
C ARG A 524 6.79 6.06 6.78
N GLN A 525 7.90 5.47 6.37
CA GLN A 525 8.87 4.79 7.23
C GLN A 525 10.25 5.25 6.77
N THR A 526 10.56 6.50 7.09
CA THR A 526 11.68 7.22 6.51
C THR A 526 12.97 6.93 7.27
N LEU A 527 14.04 6.71 6.52
CA LEU A 527 15.39 6.59 7.02
C LEU A 527 16.14 7.92 6.90
N LEU A 528 16.78 8.34 7.98
CA LEU A 528 17.57 9.56 8.08
C LEU A 528 19.02 9.26 8.44
N VAL A 529 19.93 10.10 7.95
CA VAL A 529 21.35 10.11 8.28
C VAL A 529 21.80 11.55 8.55
N HIS A 530 23.02 11.75 9.05
CA HIS A 530 23.59 13.10 9.16
C HIS A 530 23.65 13.81 7.79
N GLN A 531 23.37 15.11 7.76
CA GLN A 531 23.31 15.91 6.54
C GLN A 531 24.63 15.86 5.75
N ASP A 532 25.77 15.79 6.43
CA ASP A 532 27.10 15.70 5.81
C ASP A 532 27.38 14.33 5.16
N ARG A 533 26.58 13.29 5.47
CA ARG A 533 26.66 11.95 4.86
C ARG A 533 25.86 11.83 3.57
N VAL A 534 24.91 12.72 3.30
CA VAL A 534 24.01 12.60 2.13
C VAL A 534 24.78 12.58 0.80
N ALA A 535 25.93 13.26 0.73
CA ALA A 535 26.78 13.30 -0.46
C ALA A 535 27.42 11.93 -0.79
N ARG A 536 27.46 11.00 0.17
CA ARG A 536 27.97 9.63 -0.01
C ARG A 536 26.88 8.63 -0.43
N VAL A 537 25.61 9.05 -0.43
CA VAL A 537 24.48 8.17 -0.74
C VAL A 537 24.37 7.98 -2.25
N ASP A 538 24.58 6.75 -2.71
CA ASP A 538 24.41 6.38 -4.12
C ASP A 538 23.12 5.59 -4.32
N ARG A 539 22.14 6.21 -5.00
CA ARG A 539 20.85 5.58 -5.29
C ARG A 539 20.82 4.83 -6.64
N GLY A 540 21.94 4.80 -7.36
CA GLY A 540 22.12 4.03 -8.58
C GLY A 540 22.32 2.55 -8.28
N ILE A 541 21.22 1.83 -8.02
CA ILE A 541 21.26 0.40 -7.73
C ILE A 541 21.47 -0.38 -9.03
N ARG A 542 22.55 -1.17 -9.06
CA ARG A 542 22.86 -2.11 -10.12
C ARG A 542 22.61 -3.54 -9.65
N HIS A 543 22.34 -4.45 -10.58
CA HIS A 543 22.07 -5.86 -10.25
C HIS A 543 23.22 -6.53 -9.48
N ASP A 544 24.48 -6.11 -9.70
CA ASP A 544 25.66 -6.70 -9.09
C ASP A 544 25.87 -6.28 -7.64
N ALA A 545 25.29 -5.15 -7.22
CA ALA A 545 25.26 -4.74 -5.82
C ALA A 545 24.51 -5.75 -4.94
N LEU A 546 23.57 -6.51 -5.54
CA LEU A 546 22.78 -7.52 -4.83
C LEU A 546 23.62 -8.74 -4.40
N ASN A 547 24.82 -8.95 -4.96
CA ASN A 547 25.70 -10.04 -4.58
C ASN A 547 26.13 -10.00 -3.10
N ALA A 548 26.05 -8.83 -2.45
CA ALA A 548 26.46 -8.63 -1.06
C ALA A 548 25.34 -8.91 -0.03
N PHE A 549 24.22 -9.46 -0.48
CA PHE A 549 23.00 -9.67 0.31
C PHE A 549 22.47 -11.10 0.15
N SER A 550 21.58 -11.47 1.06
CA SER A 550 20.78 -12.69 0.99
C SER A 550 19.29 -12.34 0.82
N PHE A 551 18.49 -13.31 0.40
CA PHE A 551 17.14 -13.07 -0.11
C PHE A 551 16.11 -13.99 0.54
N THR A 552 14.92 -13.44 0.81
CA THR A 552 13.72 -14.22 1.16
C THR A 552 12.55 -13.74 0.31
N THR A 553 11.50 -14.56 0.19
CA THR A 553 10.24 -14.15 -0.44
C THR A 553 9.06 -14.30 0.51
N GLN A 554 8.02 -13.47 0.33
CA GLN A 554 6.73 -13.63 0.99
C GLN A 554 5.68 -14.32 0.10
N LEU A 555 6.03 -14.63 -1.14
CA LEU A 555 5.17 -15.34 -2.10
C LEU A 555 4.82 -16.74 -1.59
N ARG A 556 3.65 -17.27 -1.94
CA ARG A 556 3.29 -18.67 -1.70
C ARG A 556 2.90 -19.33 -3.01
N SER A 557 3.05 -20.65 -3.13
CA SER A 557 2.53 -21.38 -4.28
C SER A 557 1.00 -21.31 -4.31
N ASP A 558 0.44 -21.18 -5.51
CA ASP A 558 -1.00 -21.33 -5.70
C ASP A 558 -1.37 -22.83 -5.66
N PRO A 559 -2.15 -23.30 -4.66
CA PRO A 559 -2.52 -24.70 -4.56
C PRO A 559 -3.49 -25.16 -5.67
N ALA A 560 -4.14 -24.23 -6.37
CA ALA A 560 -5.05 -24.53 -7.47
C ALA A 560 -4.35 -24.63 -8.83
N PHE A 561 -3.05 -24.35 -8.89
CA PHE A 561 -2.29 -24.38 -10.13
C PHE A 561 -2.10 -25.81 -10.65
N ASP A 562 -2.56 -26.05 -11.88
CA ASP A 562 -2.33 -27.28 -12.63
C ASP A 562 -1.38 -27.00 -13.81
N ALA A 563 -0.15 -27.48 -13.71
CA ALA A 563 0.86 -27.34 -14.75
C ALA A 563 0.48 -28.08 -16.06
N ALA A 564 -0.42 -29.07 -16.00
CA ALA A 564 -0.87 -29.80 -17.19
C ALA A 564 -1.80 -28.95 -18.09
N ALA A 565 -2.45 -27.92 -17.52
CA ALA A 565 -3.39 -27.08 -18.25
C ALA A 565 -2.70 -26.12 -19.24
N ASP A 566 -1.53 -25.58 -18.89
CA ASP A 566 -0.71 -24.75 -19.77
C ASP A 566 0.80 -25.00 -19.50
N PRO A 567 1.45 -25.84 -20.33
CA PRO A 567 2.88 -26.17 -20.17
C PRO A 567 3.82 -24.97 -20.33
N SER A 568 3.35 -23.81 -20.82
CA SER A 568 4.15 -22.58 -20.92
C SER A 568 4.23 -21.80 -19.61
N ILE A 569 3.51 -22.24 -18.57
CA ILE A 569 3.56 -21.71 -17.21
C ILE A 569 4.28 -22.74 -16.33
N LEU A 570 5.37 -22.34 -15.68
CA LEU A 570 6.14 -23.22 -14.81
C LEU A 570 5.61 -23.22 -13.37
N SER A 571 5.09 -22.09 -12.91
CA SER A 571 4.43 -21.99 -11.60
C SER A 571 3.52 -20.78 -11.52
N GLN A 572 2.47 -20.88 -10.71
CA GLN A 572 1.71 -19.72 -10.23
C GLN A 572 1.95 -19.50 -8.74
N LEU A 573 2.19 -18.24 -8.39
CA LEU A 573 2.46 -17.80 -7.03
C LEU A 573 1.45 -16.73 -6.63
N ILE A 574 1.22 -16.59 -5.32
CA ILE A 574 0.32 -15.61 -4.76
C ILE A 574 1.12 -14.72 -3.81
N ASP A 575 0.98 -13.40 -3.94
CA ASP A 575 1.57 -12.46 -2.98
C ASP A 575 0.72 -12.28 -1.71
N THR A 576 1.19 -11.44 -0.80
CA THR A 576 0.49 -11.15 0.47
C THR A 576 -0.82 -10.39 0.29
N ASN A 577 -1.03 -9.75 -0.87
CA ASN A 577 -2.27 -9.06 -1.22
C ASN A 577 -3.25 -9.96 -1.99
N GLY A 578 -2.92 -11.23 -2.20
CA GLY A 578 -3.74 -12.17 -2.96
C GLY A 578 -3.64 -11.99 -4.48
N ARG A 579 -2.65 -11.24 -4.99
CA ARG A 579 -2.41 -11.13 -6.43
C ARG A 579 -1.72 -12.38 -6.93
N ASN A 580 -2.17 -12.90 -8.07
CA ASN A 580 -1.55 -14.04 -8.73
C ASN A 580 -0.40 -13.58 -9.65
N LEU A 581 0.70 -14.32 -9.60
CA LEU A 581 1.91 -14.11 -10.39
C LEU A 581 2.16 -15.36 -11.21
N THR A 582 2.34 -15.17 -12.52
CA THR A 582 2.63 -16.25 -13.46
C THR A 582 4.11 -16.27 -13.77
N VAL A 583 4.77 -17.40 -13.52
CA VAL A 583 6.19 -17.58 -13.79
C VAL A 583 6.36 -18.47 -15.02
N ARG A 584 7.02 -17.94 -16.05
CA ARG A 584 7.24 -18.63 -17.35
C ARG A 584 8.72 -18.94 -17.63
N GLY A 585 9.63 -18.13 -17.10
CA GLY A 585 11.06 -18.31 -17.30
C GLY A 585 11.65 -19.35 -16.36
N VAL A 586 12.57 -20.18 -16.88
CA VAL A 586 13.22 -21.25 -16.10
C VAL A 586 14.06 -20.68 -14.95
N VAL A 587 14.84 -19.62 -15.20
CA VAL A 587 15.66 -18.96 -14.17
C VAL A 587 14.81 -18.38 -13.03
N PRO A 588 13.80 -17.51 -13.27
CA PRO A 588 12.97 -17.00 -12.19
C PRO A 588 12.15 -18.10 -11.49
N HIS A 589 11.74 -19.16 -12.20
CA HIS A 589 11.09 -20.31 -11.58
C HIS A 589 12.03 -21.02 -10.59
N ALA A 590 13.23 -21.42 -11.04
CA ALA A 590 14.22 -22.09 -10.19
C ALA A 590 14.61 -21.27 -8.97
N MET A 591 14.82 -19.95 -9.17
CA MET A 591 15.13 -19.01 -8.09
C MET A 591 14.00 -18.91 -7.06
N LEU A 592 12.76 -18.70 -7.51
CA LEU A 592 11.61 -18.54 -6.61
C LEU A 592 11.28 -19.84 -5.89
N ASP A 593 11.39 -20.98 -6.58
CA ASP A 593 11.25 -22.31 -6.02
C ASP A 593 12.31 -22.60 -4.93
N ALA A 594 13.57 -22.23 -5.15
CA ALA A 594 14.61 -22.30 -4.13
C ALA A 594 14.28 -21.43 -2.90
N LEU A 595 13.86 -20.18 -3.12
CA LEU A 595 13.45 -19.27 -2.05
C LEU A 595 12.22 -19.78 -1.28
N LEU A 596 11.26 -20.41 -1.97
CA LEU A 596 10.06 -21.00 -1.35
C LEU A 596 10.41 -22.20 -0.46
N ARG A 597 11.29 -23.09 -0.93
CA ARG A 597 11.77 -24.24 -0.15
C ARG A 597 12.59 -23.83 1.07
N ALA A 598 13.39 -22.78 0.94
CA ALA A 598 14.25 -22.31 2.03
C ALA A 598 13.49 -21.55 3.12
N LYS A 599 12.21 -21.24 2.93
CA LYS A 599 11.45 -20.42 3.88
C LYS A 599 11.49 -20.98 5.31
N PRO A 600 11.66 -20.11 6.31
CA PRO A 600 11.72 -18.65 6.20
C PRO A 600 13.17 -18.09 6.12
N PHE A 601 14.16 -18.94 5.84
CA PHE A 601 15.59 -18.62 5.91
C PHE A 601 16.09 -17.95 4.61
N PRO A 602 16.94 -16.92 4.72
CA PRO A 602 17.52 -16.25 3.57
C PRO A 602 18.53 -17.14 2.82
N LEU A 603 18.53 -17.03 1.48
CA LEU A 603 19.53 -17.64 0.61
C LEU A 603 20.48 -16.58 0.05
N SER A 604 21.77 -16.86 0.01
CA SER A 604 22.75 -15.98 -0.63
C SER A 604 22.63 -16.02 -2.16
N MET A 605 23.27 -15.08 -2.87
CA MET A 605 23.37 -15.16 -4.33
C MET A 605 24.04 -16.46 -4.80
N ASP A 606 25.05 -16.95 -4.06
CA ASP A 606 25.75 -18.20 -4.39
C ASP A 606 24.84 -19.43 -4.22
N ASP A 607 24.01 -19.43 -3.17
CA ASP A 607 23.02 -20.49 -2.97
C ASP A 607 21.97 -20.51 -4.09
N LEU A 608 21.54 -19.33 -4.56
CA LEU A 608 20.60 -19.23 -5.69
C LEU A 608 21.22 -19.69 -7.00
N VAL A 609 22.47 -19.33 -7.28
CA VAL A 609 23.20 -19.85 -8.46
C VAL A 609 23.29 -21.37 -8.40
N LYS A 610 23.68 -21.92 -7.25
CA LYS A 610 23.76 -23.37 -7.04
C LYS A 610 22.41 -24.06 -7.24
N ALA A 611 21.34 -23.52 -6.66
CA ALA A 611 19.99 -24.06 -6.81
C ALA A 611 19.51 -24.03 -8.27
N CYS A 612 19.87 -22.99 -9.03
CA CYS A 612 19.58 -22.95 -10.46
C CYS A 612 20.36 -24.01 -11.23
N GLN A 613 21.62 -24.28 -10.89
CA GLN A 613 22.44 -25.31 -11.55
C GLN A 613 21.96 -26.75 -11.30
N GLU A 614 21.19 -26.99 -10.23
CA GLU A 614 20.54 -28.29 -9.99
C GLU A 614 19.42 -28.58 -11.01
N VAL A 615 18.91 -27.55 -11.70
CA VAL A 615 17.92 -27.71 -12.77
C VAL A 615 18.62 -28.22 -14.04
N PRO A 616 18.21 -29.37 -14.63
CA PRO A 616 18.94 -30.02 -15.71
C PRO A 616 19.28 -29.13 -16.92
N VAL A 617 18.37 -28.23 -17.32
CA VAL A 617 18.58 -27.32 -18.46
C VAL A 617 19.54 -26.17 -18.15
N LEU A 618 19.78 -25.86 -16.87
CA LEU A 618 20.68 -24.80 -16.41
C LEU A 618 22.02 -25.34 -15.88
N GLY A 619 22.17 -26.66 -15.70
CA GLY A 619 23.35 -27.25 -15.07
C GLY A 619 24.69 -27.04 -15.80
N GLN A 620 24.67 -26.71 -17.09
CA GLN A 620 25.88 -26.36 -17.86
C GLN A 620 26.05 -24.86 -18.08
N ALA A 621 25.12 -24.03 -17.62
CA ALA A 621 25.19 -22.59 -17.85
C ALA A 621 26.26 -21.95 -16.94
N ASP A 622 26.92 -20.92 -17.49
CA ASP A 622 28.02 -20.22 -16.85
C ASP A 622 27.57 -19.54 -15.53
N PRO A 623 28.22 -19.81 -14.38
CA PRO A 623 27.82 -19.26 -13.08
C PRO A 623 27.71 -17.73 -13.06
N ASP A 624 28.63 -17.03 -13.75
CA ASP A 624 28.63 -15.56 -13.77
C ASP A 624 27.49 -15.00 -14.62
N ALA A 625 27.17 -15.63 -15.75
CA ALA A 625 25.99 -15.32 -16.54
C ALA A 625 24.68 -15.57 -15.75
N LEU A 626 24.58 -16.69 -15.02
CA LEU A 626 23.42 -16.94 -14.13
C LEU A 626 23.30 -15.86 -13.07
N ARG A 627 24.41 -15.50 -12.41
CA ARG A 627 24.43 -14.46 -11.38
C ARG A 627 23.90 -13.12 -11.90
N ALA A 628 24.32 -12.71 -13.10
CA ALA A 628 23.83 -11.48 -13.72
C ALA A 628 22.32 -11.54 -14.05
N SER A 629 21.85 -12.69 -14.55
CA SER A 629 20.42 -12.91 -14.81
C SER A 629 19.60 -12.88 -13.52
N LEU A 630 20.03 -13.62 -12.49
CA LEU A 630 19.40 -13.63 -11.16
C LEU A 630 19.37 -12.24 -10.54
N GLY A 631 20.48 -11.49 -10.59
CA GLY A 631 20.52 -10.11 -10.07
C GLY A 631 19.50 -9.19 -10.76
N THR A 632 19.27 -9.37 -12.06
CA THR A 632 18.27 -8.60 -12.81
C THR A 632 16.84 -8.95 -12.37
N GLU A 633 16.54 -10.25 -12.26
CA GLU A 633 15.23 -10.73 -11.80
C GLU A 633 14.96 -10.31 -10.35
N LEU A 634 15.94 -10.47 -9.46
CA LEU A 634 15.84 -10.07 -8.06
C LEU A 634 15.59 -8.56 -7.93
N LEU A 635 16.29 -7.72 -8.69
CA LEU A 635 16.05 -6.28 -8.66
C LEU A 635 14.61 -5.94 -9.06
N SER A 636 14.08 -6.59 -10.10
CA SER A 636 12.68 -6.42 -10.52
C SER A 636 11.68 -6.82 -9.42
N LEU A 637 11.93 -7.95 -8.74
CA LEU A 637 11.07 -8.44 -7.66
C LEU A 637 11.17 -7.57 -6.38
N LEU A 638 12.36 -7.03 -6.08
CA LEU A 638 12.59 -6.12 -4.97
C LEU A 638 11.83 -4.81 -5.13
N LEU A 639 11.86 -4.22 -6.33
CA LEU A 639 11.11 -2.99 -6.63
C LEU A 639 9.59 -3.18 -6.53
N GLN A 640 9.11 -4.43 -6.56
CA GLN A 640 7.71 -4.80 -6.38
C GLN A 640 7.37 -5.27 -4.96
N ASN A 641 8.33 -5.24 -4.02
CA ASN A 641 8.21 -5.75 -2.65
C ASN A 641 7.87 -7.26 -2.56
N LEU A 642 8.27 -8.06 -3.56
CA LEU A 642 8.00 -9.52 -3.60
C LEU A 642 9.14 -10.36 -2.99
N VAL A 643 10.34 -9.79 -2.95
CA VAL A 643 11.55 -10.32 -2.33
C VAL A 643 12.02 -9.30 -1.29
N ARG A 644 12.72 -9.76 -0.25
CA ARG A 644 13.40 -8.93 0.75
C ARG A 644 14.89 -9.22 0.77
N LEU A 645 15.68 -8.17 1.01
CA LEU A 645 17.12 -8.23 1.23
C LEU A 645 17.44 -8.44 2.71
N HIS A 646 18.52 -9.16 2.96
CA HIS A 646 19.09 -9.40 4.28
C HIS A 646 20.60 -9.23 4.21
N ILE A 647 21.19 -8.65 5.26
CA ILE A 647 22.65 -8.61 5.44
C ILE A 647 23.12 -9.69 6.41
N GLU A 648 22.24 -10.22 7.25
CA GLU A 648 22.53 -11.41 8.03
C GLU A 648 22.01 -12.66 7.35
N THR A 649 22.67 -13.77 7.68
CA THR A 649 22.20 -15.09 7.36
C THR A 649 21.62 -15.72 8.62
N LEU A 650 20.30 -15.84 8.66
CA LEU A 650 19.65 -16.76 9.59
C LEU A 650 19.62 -18.14 8.96
N GLY A 651 20.26 -19.13 9.59
CA GLY A 651 20.24 -20.52 9.12
C GLY A 651 19.07 -21.32 9.71
N PRO A 652 18.72 -22.48 9.12
CA PRO A 652 17.84 -23.43 9.77
C PRO A 652 18.41 -23.86 11.13
N PRO A 653 17.56 -24.09 12.15
CA PRO A 653 18.01 -24.51 13.45
C PRO A 653 18.78 -25.82 13.35
N ARG A 654 19.78 -26.01 14.21
CA ARG A 654 20.52 -27.26 14.26
C ARG A 654 19.55 -28.37 14.70
N GLN A 655 19.51 -29.48 13.96
CA GLN A 655 18.73 -30.64 14.41
C GLN A 655 19.36 -31.21 15.69
N THR A 656 18.60 -31.17 16.77
CA THR A 656 18.99 -31.72 18.07
C THR A 656 17.89 -32.65 18.60
N LEU A 657 18.26 -33.54 19.52
CA LEU A 657 17.29 -34.34 20.28
C LEU A 657 16.57 -33.52 21.37
N LYS A 658 17.05 -32.30 21.62
CA LYS A 658 16.61 -31.41 22.70
C LYS A 658 16.29 -30.04 22.09
N PRO A 659 15.09 -29.86 21.53
CA PRO A 659 14.76 -28.64 20.81
C PRO A 659 14.78 -27.44 21.74
N GLU A 660 15.30 -26.33 21.23
CA GLU A 660 15.34 -25.05 21.91
C GLU A 660 14.53 -24.05 21.09
N ALA A 661 13.59 -23.39 21.74
CA ALA A 661 12.84 -22.29 21.16
C ALA A 661 13.49 -20.95 21.52
N PHE A 662 13.33 -19.97 20.65
CA PHE A 662 13.81 -18.60 20.86
C PHE A 662 13.39 -18.09 22.25
N ALA A 663 14.35 -17.60 23.04
CA ALA A 663 14.15 -17.36 24.47
C ALA A 663 12.96 -16.44 24.79
N LEU A 664 12.76 -15.39 23.98
CA LEU A 664 11.60 -14.50 24.12
C LEU A 664 10.28 -15.21 23.85
N ALA A 665 10.19 -16.02 22.80
CA ALA A 665 8.99 -16.77 22.48
C ALA A 665 8.60 -17.72 23.62
N ARG A 666 9.58 -18.31 24.31
CA ARG A 666 9.34 -19.15 25.49
C ARG A 666 8.72 -18.37 26.64
N VAL A 667 9.29 -17.21 26.98
CA VAL A 667 8.79 -16.34 28.06
C VAL A 667 7.38 -15.85 27.74
N GLN A 668 7.13 -15.41 26.51
CA GLN A 668 5.81 -14.96 26.05
C GLN A 668 4.78 -16.10 26.07
N ALA A 669 5.16 -17.29 25.60
CA ALA A 669 4.29 -18.47 25.64
C ALA A 669 3.96 -18.90 27.08
N ALA A 670 4.95 -18.90 27.98
CA ALA A 670 4.76 -19.21 29.40
C ALA A 670 3.87 -18.18 30.12
N ALA A 671 3.95 -16.91 29.72
CA ALA A 671 3.07 -15.84 30.18
C ALA A 671 1.64 -15.93 29.60
N GLY A 672 1.37 -16.89 28.71
CA GLY A 672 0.05 -17.10 28.12
C GLY A 672 -0.33 -16.09 27.04
N GLN A 673 0.64 -15.38 26.45
CA GLN A 673 0.37 -14.43 25.36
C GLN A 673 -0.23 -15.15 24.15
N LEU A 674 -1.16 -14.51 23.45
CA LEU A 674 -1.84 -15.10 22.28
C LEU A 674 -0.92 -15.24 21.06
N TRP A 675 0.16 -14.48 21.03
CA TRP A 675 1.17 -14.47 20.00
C TRP A 675 2.56 -14.43 20.64
N VAL A 676 3.58 -14.78 19.87
CA VAL A 676 5.00 -14.74 20.27
C VAL A 676 5.84 -14.07 19.18
N THR A 677 7.03 -13.57 19.54
CA THR A 677 7.99 -13.01 18.60
C THR A 677 8.95 -14.10 18.11
N ASN A 678 9.09 -14.26 16.79
CA ASN A 678 10.09 -15.17 16.21
C ASN A 678 11.44 -14.48 15.96
N GLN A 679 12.44 -15.25 15.51
CA GLN A 679 13.78 -14.73 15.21
C GLN A 679 13.82 -13.71 14.07
N LEU A 680 12.78 -13.69 13.22
CA LEU A 680 12.64 -12.76 12.10
C LEU A 680 11.95 -11.45 12.50
N HIS A 681 11.78 -11.22 13.80
CA HIS A 681 11.16 -10.02 14.34
C HIS A 681 9.70 -9.86 13.90
N GLN A 682 8.96 -10.98 13.89
CA GLN A 682 7.55 -11.05 13.50
C GLN A 682 6.69 -11.60 14.64
N SER A 683 5.47 -11.10 14.73
CA SER A 683 4.43 -11.63 15.62
C SER A 683 3.80 -12.89 15.01
N VAL A 684 3.86 -14.00 15.72
CA VAL A 684 3.33 -15.30 15.32
C VAL A 684 2.24 -15.74 16.29
N GLY A 685 1.02 -15.90 15.79
CA GLY A 685 -0.08 -16.47 16.57
C GLY A 685 0.12 -17.97 16.76
N LEU A 686 -0.04 -18.46 17.99
CA LEU A 686 0.12 -19.88 18.32
C LEU A 686 -1.15 -20.44 18.96
N SER A 687 -1.50 -21.68 18.61
CA SER A 687 -2.55 -22.42 19.32
C SER A 687 -2.11 -22.73 20.76
N ILE A 688 -3.07 -23.04 21.64
CA ILE A 688 -2.76 -23.37 23.03
C ILE A 688 -1.79 -24.57 23.16
N GLY A 689 -1.90 -25.55 22.27
CA GLY A 689 -0.98 -26.68 22.19
C GLY A 689 0.44 -26.24 21.85
N HIS A 690 0.60 -25.41 20.81
CA HIS A 690 1.91 -24.88 20.40
C HIS A 690 2.56 -24.05 21.51
N ARG A 691 1.81 -23.15 22.16
CA ARG A 691 2.32 -22.35 23.27
C ARG A 691 2.80 -23.22 24.43
N SER A 692 2.06 -24.28 24.75
CA SER A 692 2.41 -25.21 25.83
C SER A 692 3.74 -25.91 25.56
N VAL A 693 4.00 -26.30 24.31
CA VAL A 693 5.29 -26.91 23.92
C VAL A 693 6.42 -25.89 23.88
N VAL A 694 6.21 -24.74 23.24
CA VAL A 694 7.23 -23.69 23.13
C VAL A 694 7.72 -23.25 24.51
N ALA A 695 6.83 -23.08 25.48
CA ALA A 695 7.21 -22.73 26.86
C ALA A 695 8.20 -23.74 27.51
N LEU A 696 8.18 -25.00 27.07
CA LEU A 696 8.99 -26.10 27.61
C LEU A 696 10.27 -26.40 26.80
N MET A 697 10.41 -25.86 25.58
CA MET A 697 11.54 -26.10 24.68
C MET A 697 12.77 -25.28 25.08
N ASP A 698 13.44 -25.67 26.16
CA ASP A 698 14.57 -24.96 26.75
C ASP A 698 15.95 -25.53 26.39
N GLY A 699 16.02 -26.41 25.39
CA GLY A 699 17.24 -27.11 25.01
C GLY A 699 17.71 -28.20 26.01
N LYS A 700 16.98 -28.39 27.12
CA LYS A 700 17.33 -29.39 28.15
C LYS A 700 16.47 -30.64 28.05
N ARG A 701 15.19 -30.47 27.68
CA ARG A 701 14.23 -31.56 27.51
C ARG A 701 14.36 -32.25 26.16
N ASP A 702 14.35 -33.57 26.15
CA ASP A 702 14.24 -34.35 24.92
C ASP A 702 12.78 -34.52 24.45
N HIS A 703 12.59 -35.14 23.29
CA HIS A 703 11.25 -35.36 22.73
C HIS A 703 10.35 -36.22 23.63
N ALA A 704 10.90 -37.20 24.36
CA ALA A 704 10.11 -38.06 25.24
C ALA A 704 9.64 -37.28 26.48
N GLU A 705 10.49 -36.44 27.05
CA GLU A 705 10.15 -35.56 28.17
C GLU A 705 9.10 -34.51 27.77
N LEU A 706 9.19 -33.94 26.56
CA LEU A 706 8.19 -33.01 26.02
C LEU A 706 6.85 -33.70 25.76
N GLN A 707 6.86 -34.91 25.21
CA GLN A 707 5.65 -35.71 25.00
C GLN A 707 4.97 -36.04 26.34
N ALA A 708 5.76 -36.46 27.34
CA ALA A 708 5.24 -36.76 28.68
C ALA A 708 4.60 -35.52 29.33
N ALA A 709 5.21 -34.34 29.16
CA ALA A 709 4.65 -33.09 29.65
C ALA A 709 3.33 -32.74 28.96
N LEU A 710 3.23 -32.88 27.64
CA LEU A 710 1.97 -32.67 26.91
C LEU A 710 0.87 -33.63 27.36
N LEU A 711 1.20 -34.91 27.53
CA LEU A 711 0.27 -35.91 28.02
C LEU A 711 -0.24 -35.55 29.42
N ALA A 712 0.62 -35.06 30.31
CA ALA A 712 0.22 -34.61 31.63
C ALA A 712 -0.77 -33.43 31.57
N LEU A 713 -0.52 -32.45 30.70
CA LEU A 713 -1.44 -31.32 30.43
C LEU A 713 -2.78 -31.78 29.85
N MET A 714 -2.81 -32.85 29.06
CA MET A 714 -4.07 -33.41 28.55
C MET A 714 -4.85 -34.13 29.66
N LYS A 715 -4.16 -34.94 30.47
CA LYS A 715 -4.74 -35.71 31.57
C LYS A 715 -5.34 -34.82 32.66
N ASN A 716 -4.70 -33.71 32.99
CA ASN A 716 -5.20 -32.78 34.00
C ASN A 716 -6.25 -31.78 33.45
N GLY A 717 -6.60 -31.88 32.17
CA GLY A 717 -7.62 -31.07 31.52
C GLY A 717 -7.19 -29.65 31.13
N GLN A 718 -5.91 -29.31 31.23
CA GLN A 718 -5.37 -28.04 30.74
C GLN A 718 -5.30 -27.99 29.21
N LEU A 719 -5.16 -29.14 28.55
CA LEU A 719 -5.29 -29.32 27.11
C LEU A 719 -6.38 -30.35 26.80
N SER A 720 -7.11 -30.14 25.71
CA SER A 720 -8.11 -31.10 25.22
C SER A 720 -7.72 -31.58 23.83
N ALA A 721 -7.67 -32.90 23.65
CA ALA A 721 -7.55 -33.54 22.35
C ALA A 721 -8.94 -33.89 21.81
N MET A 722 -9.20 -33.57 20.55
CA MET A 722 -10.50 -33.73 19.90
C MET A 722 -10.34 -34.59 18.65
N ARG A 723 -11.34 -35.44 18.38
CA ARG A 723 -11.51 -36.19 17.13
C ARG A 723 -12.99 -36.16 16.78
N ASP A 724 -13.32 -35.67 15.58
CA ASP A 724 -14.69 -35.51 15.10
C ASP A 724 -15.62 -34.85 16.14
N ASP A 725 -15.19 -33.71 16.68
CA ASP A 725 -15.87 -32.93 17.73
C ASP A 725 -16.08 -33.64 19.08
N SER A 726 -15.51 -34.82 19.27
CA SER A 726 -15.55 -35.57 20.53
C SER A 726 -14.21 -35.52 21.26
N ARG A 727 -14.24 -35.31 22.58
CA ARG A 727 -13.04 -35.30 23.42
C ARG A 727 -12.48 -36.71 23.55
N ILE A 728 -11.18 -36.84 23.29
CA ILE A 728 -10.43 -38.08 23.53
C ILE A 728 -10.13 -38.17 25.03
N THR A 729 -10.47 -39.31 25.64
CA THR A 729 -10.26 -39.58 27.07
C THR A 729 -9.45 -40.86 27.32
N ASP A 730 -9.30 -41.72 26.32
CA ASP A 730 -8.47 -42.92 26.42
C ASP A 730 -6.98 -42.54 26.54
N GLU A 731 -6.30 -43.13 27.50
CA GLU A 731 -4.92 -42.77 27.83
C GLU A 731 -3.91 -43.15 26.74
N ALA A 732 -4.11 -44.30 26.10
CA ALA A 732 -3.22 -44.75 25.03
C ALA A 732 -3.41 -43.88 23.78
N GLU A 733 -4.65 -43.51 23.47
CA GLU A 733 -4.94 -42.56 22.40
C GLU A 733 -4.38 -41.16 22.68
N LEU A 734 -4.50 -40.65 23.92
CA LEU A 734 -3.91 -39.37 24.29
C LEU A 734 -2.37 -39.36 24.16
N ALA A 735 -1.71 -40.47 24.53
CA ALA A 735 -0.27 -40.60 24.39
C ALA A 735 0.17 -40.55 22.92
N GLU A 736 -0.60 -41.19 22.03
CA GLU A 736 -0.35 -41.16 20.60
C GLU A 736 -0.61 -39.78 19.98
N VAL A 737 -1.70 -39.10 20.38
CA VAL A 737 -1.97 -37.72 19.98
C VAL A 737 -0.85 -36.78 20.40
N ALA A 738 -0.36 -36.88 21.64
CA ALA A 738 0.76 -36.08 22.12
C ALA A 738 2.04 -36.31 21.28
N ARG A 739 2.31 -37.56 20.89
CA ARG A 739 3.45 -37.93 20.03
C ARG A 739 3.34 -37.30 18.65
N MET A 740 2.20 -37.50 17.99
CA MET A 740 1.94 -36.98 16.64
C MET A 740 1.96 -35.45 16.61
N PHE A 741 1.31 -34.82 17.60
CA PHE A 741 1.29 -33.37 17.73
C PHE A 741 2.70 -32.80 17.92
N LEU A 742 3.53 -33.39 18.79
CA LEU A 742 4.89 -32.89 19.00
C LEU A 742 5.74 -32.98 17.72
N GLN A 743 5.64 -34.09 16.98
CA GLN A 743 6.38 -34.28 15.73
C GLN A 743 5.99 -33.21 14.68
N GLN A 744 4.70 -32.94 14.55
CA GLN A 744 4.18 -31.89 13.66
C GLN A 744 4.59 -30.49 14.14
N ALA A 745 4.44 -30.22 15.45
CA ALA A 745 4.76 -28.93 16.05
C ALA A 745 6.23 -28.55 15.82
N ILE A 746 7.18 -29.48 15.93
CA ILE A 746 8.60 -29.18 15.67
C ILE A 746 8.82 -28.68 14.23
N GLN A 747 8.16 -29.31 13.25
CA GLN A 747 8.25 -28.89 11.85
C GLN A 747 7.62 -27.51 11.65
N GLU A 748 6.41 -27.30 12.18
CA GLU A 748 5.71 -26.02 12.08
C GLU A 748 6.49 -24.88 12.75
N LEU A 749 7.01 -25.11 13.96
CA LEU A 749 7.81 -24.13 14.70
C LEU A 749 9.14 -23.79 13.99
N THR A 750 9.73 -24.77 13.28
CA THR A 750 10.91 -24.52 12.41
C THR A 750 10.54 -23.57 11.27
N HIS A 751 9.42 -23.83 10.57
CA HIS A 751 8.93 -22.97 9.49
C HIS A 751 8.50 -21.58 9.96
N LEU A 752 8.22 -21.42 11.26
CA LEU A 752 7.90 -20.14 11.90
C LEU A 752 9.15 -19.41 12.46
N ALA A 753 10.36 -19.94 12.25
CA ALA A 753 11.62 -19.43 12.81
C ALA A 753 11.60 -19.29 14.34
N LEU A 754 10.90 -20.19 15.03
CA LEU A 754 10.79 -20.20 16.49
C LEU A 754 11.81 -21.10 17.19
N LEU A 755 12.48 -21.99 16.45
CA LEU A 755 13.54 -22.86 16.98
C LEU A 755 14.93 -22.29 16.65
N VAL A 756 15.88 -22.40 17.59
CA VAL A 756 17.27 -21.91 17.50
C VAL A 756 18.28 -23.04 17.35
#